data_AF-A0A950IJI3-F1
#
_entry.id   AF-A0A950IJI3-F1
#
_cell.length_a   1.000
_cell.length_b   1.000
_cell.length_c   1.000
_cell.angle_alpha   90.00
_cell.angle_beta   90.00
_cell.angle_gamma   90.00
#
_symmetry.space_group_name_H-M   'P 1'
#
loop_
_entity.id
_entity.type
_entity.pdbx_description
1 polymer ?
#
loop_
_entity_poly.entity_id
_entity_poly.type
_entity_poly.pdbx_seq_one_letter_code
_entity_poly.pdbx_strand_id
1 'polypeptide(L)'
;DKLLGYWDIVADRLFKIRHCMNIAGQVQQLALFSPPIDPGMLVKAAAAGLDIGSIVNGLNQPTGPVRAPFLIQKALELSSEVRTLGGALLAALEKGDAEHLAQLRQGQEITIQQLTQNIRFLQWKGAQESTQSLLRTRATALERYTAYLRLLGTTPDASAPAITSITGPELTEDTFDDVYSQLVSTYAGNVTMQTLPPLRLAGTSSPSNQSGATGNGNLFLNTNEDAELNTHLPTARDTRLAASVAETIGSVMTMIPEIEVDLHWWGLGAHTKIFGGSKLSDAAKIVAEVMRTVSAYESDQAGMASRTSGFQRRSDDWMLQANLAARELMQIGRQIIGALITEQVTYHEYLTAKQQVQNAQDVQTFLQTKFTSEELYLWMQGEISRLYYQYYRFAFDTATRAERTMKAELMRPELDATDFVQFDYWDAGRQGLLTGEALYLDVKRMELAYHDNNKRELELTRHVSLRQLDPLALLELRTTGSCTVSIPEWFYDLQTPGHYMRRIKSVALSIPCVVGPYTSLNCTLALQRSTVRTSPQLLNNGYARAGSDDFRFTDYFGSTDAVVTSMGSNDAGMFETNLHDERFLPFEGAGAVSSWSIGLPTDFPAFDYTTISDVVLHVRYTARAAGDPLGKTATTELKSSLADANASPLAALFMLRSDFPTPWAAFANGTNNLALRLSKDLFPYAVQAKTLTVTALELYASVNGALQKLTVNPLPDLSGLNGPNRYADVSLAPDATVLRRDATQVFLVVRYTAS
;
A
#
# COMPACT_ATOMS: atom_id res chain seq x y z
N ASP A 1 6.25 -13.98 71.53
CA ASP A 1 5.79 -12.92 70.60
C ASP A 1 6.81 -12.52 69.54
N LYS A 2 8.00 -12.01 69.86
CA LYS A 2 8.99 -11.61 68.83
C LYS A 2 9.43 -12.73 67.86
N LEU A 3 9.61 -13.96 68.34
CA LEU A 3 10.00 -15.11 67.50
C LEU A 3 8.87 -15.59 66.57
N LEU A 4 7.61 -15.50 67.02
CA LEU A 4 6.44 -15.79 66.18
C LEU A 4 6.28 -14.72 65.09
N GLY A 5 6.49 -13.44 65.44
CA GLY A 5 6.51 -12.35 64.47
C GLY A 5 7.57 -12.51 63.38
N TYR A 6 8.75 -13.08 63.69
CA TYR A 6 9.73 -13.40 62.64
C TYR A 6 9.29 -14.53 61.73
N TRP A 7 8.60 -15.54 62.25
CA TRP A 7 8.03 -16.61 61.42
C TRP A 7 6.96 -16.08 60.47
N ASP A 8 6.07 -15.21 60.94
CA ASP A 8 5.04 -14.58 60.11
C ASP A 8 5.65 -13.68 59.02
N ILE A 9 6.69 -12.92 59.37
CA ILE A 9 7.42 -12.07 58.39
C ILE A 9 8.10 -12.94 57.33
N VAL A 10 8.78 -14.02 57.71
CA VAL A 10 9.45 -14.90 56.75
C VAL A 10 8.42 -15.59 55.86
N ALA A 11 7.29 -16.06 56.42
CA ALA A 11 6.22 -16.70 55.68
C ALA A 11 5.56 -15.74 54.65
N ASP A 12 5.26 -14.50 55.06
CA ASP A 12 4.73 -13.45 54.18
C ASP A 12 5.70 -13.12 53.03
N ARG A 13 6.99 -12.97 53.33
CA ARG A 13 8.02 -12.65 52.33
C ARG A 13 8.23 -13.81 51.36
N LEU A 14 8.24 -15.05 51.83
CA LEU A 14 8.34 -16.23 50.97
C LEU A 14 7.10 -16.40 50.09
N PHE A 15 5.91 -16.13 50.62
CA PHE A 15 4.68 -16.15 49.84
C PHE A 15 4.72 -15.13 48.71
N LYS A 16 5.16 -13.89 48.99
CA LYS A 16 5.30 -12.83 47.99
C LYS A 16 6.31 -13.17 46.90
N ILE A 17 7.47 -13.73 47.26
CA ILE A 17 8.48 -14.21 46.29
C ILE A 17 7.89 -15.31 45.40
N ARG A 18 7.14 -16.27 45.96
CA ARG A 18 6.55 -17.39 45.21
C ARG A 18 5.44 -16.98 44.24
N HIS A 19 4.78 -15.85 44.46
CA HIS A 19 3.65 -15.38 43.64
C HIS A 19 4.01 -14.13 42.80
N CYS A 20 5.31 -13.89 42.57
CA CYS A 20 5.82 -12.76 41.78
C CYS A 20 5.30 -11.40 42.28
N MET A 21 5.23 -11.22 43.60
CA MET A 21 4.81 -9.97 44.23
C MET A 21 6.01 -9.19 44.78
N ASN A 22 5.93 -7.86 44.74
CA ASN A 22 6.87 -6.99 45.42
C ASN A 22 6.66 -7.03 46.95
N ILE A 23 7.51 -6.32 47.70
CA ILE A 23 7.49 -6.31 49.18
C ILE A 23 6.16 -5.79 49.78
N ALA A 24 5.41 -5.00 49.00
CA ALA A 24 4.10 -4.44 49.34
C ALA A 24 2.92 -5.35 48.94
N GLY A 25 3.18 -6.53 48.35
CA GLY A 25 2.14 -7.48 47.93
C GLY A 25 1.53 -7.21 46.56
N GLN A 26 2.11 -6.33 45.75
CA GLN A 26 1.65 -6.05 44.39
C GLN A 26 2.35 -6.99 43.40
N VAL A 27 1.57 -7.71 42.60
CA VAL A 27 2.07 -8.62 41.55
C VAL A 27 2.83 -7.81 40.50
N GLN A 28 4.11 -8.12 40.27
CA GLN A 28 4.85 -7.60 39.13
C GLN A 28 4.52 -8.45 37.90
N GLN A 29 3.61 -7.95 37.05
CA GLN A 29 3.46 -8.48 35.70
C GLN A 29 4.58 -7.91 34.82
N LEU A 30 5.41 -8.79 34.24
CA LEU A 30 6.22 -8.43 33.09
C LEU A 30 5.30 -8.03 31.94
N ALA A 31 5.68 -7.00 31.18
CA ALA A 31 4.94 -6.55 30.01
C ALA A 31 4.84 -7.70 28.98
N LEU A 32 3.68 -8.36 28.90
CA LEU A 32 3.34 -9.24 27.78
C LEU A 32 2.88 -8.35 26.62
N PHE A 33 3.80 -8.01 25.73
CA PHE A 33 3.42 -7.68 24.37
C PHE A 33 4.27 -8.43 23.36
N SER A 34 3.58 -9.22 22.55
CA SER A 34 3.77 -9.17 21.10
C SER A 34 2.36 -9.17 20.51
N PRO A 35 1.98 -8.18 19.68
CA PRO A 35 0.82 -8.38 18.81
C PRO A 35 1.10 -9.60 17.92
N PRO A 36 0.08 -10.40 17.59
CA PRO A 36 0.27 -11.52 16.67
C PRO A 36 0.85 -10.99 15.37
N ILE A 37 1.95 -11.59 14.93
CA ILE A 37 2.37 -11.51 13.53
C ILE A 37 1.22 -12.11 12.73
N ASP A 38 0.60 -11.31 11.87
CA ASP A 38 -0.36 -11.82 10.88
C ASP A 38 0.39 -12.79 9.95
N PRO A 39 0.13 -14.11 10.03
CA PRO A 39 0.73 -15.08 9.11
C PRO A 39 0.17 -14.93 7.68
N GLY A 40 -0.83 -14.07 7.48
CA GLY A 40 -1.54 -13.85 6.23
C GLY A 40 -0.79 -13.07 5.15
N MET A 41 0.29 -12.37 5.47
CA MET A 41 1.10 -11.66 4.46
C MET A 41 1.96 -12.62 3.61
N LEU A 42 2.48 -13.71 4.20
CA LEU A 42 3.20 -14.75 3.45
C LEU A 42 2.26 -15.63 2.62
N VAL A 43 1.01 -15.80 3.08
CA VAL A 43 -0.03 -16.53 2.34
C VAL A 43 -0.61 -15.67 1.20
N LYS A 44 -0.67 -14.33 1.33
CA LYS A 44 -1.05 -13.43 0.22
C LYS A 44 0.02 -13.33 -0.87
N ALA A 45 1.31 -13.44 -0.53
CA ALA A 45 2.40 -13.55 -1.50
C ALA A 45 2.39 -14.91 -2.24
N ALA A 46 2.03 -16.00 -1.55
CA ALA A 46 1.85 -17.32 -2.16
C ALA A 46 0.55 -17.42 -3.00
N ALA A 47 -0.50 -16.66 -2.64
CA ALA A 47 -1.75 -16.56 -3.40
C ALA A 47 -1.68 -15.63 -4.62
N ALA A 48 -0.58 -14.90 -4.82
CA ALA A 48 -0.34 -14.09 -6.02
C ALA A 48 -0.05 -14.92 -7.29
N GLY A 49 -0.09 -16.26 -7.21
CA GLY A 49 -0.24 -17.11 -8.39
C GLY A 49 0.92 -17.00 -9.37
N LEU A 50 2.16 -16.94 -8.88
CA LEU A 50 3.34 -17.17 -9.70
C LEU A 50 3.41 -18.65 -10.08
N ASP A 51 2.55 -19.05 -11.02
CA ASP A 51 2.78 -20.25 -11.80
C ASP A 51 3.92 -19.94 -12.78
N ILE A 52 5.13 -20.26 -12.33
CA ILE A 52 6.36 -20.27 -13.14
C ILE A 52 6.12 -21.08 -14.44
N GLY A 53 5.16 -22.02 -14.45
CA GLY A 53 4.76 -22.77 -15.64
C GLY A 53 4.08 -21.94 -16.73
N SER A 54 3.26 -20.94 -16.38
CA SER A 54 2.55 -20.10 -17.37
C SER A 54 3.46 -19.14 -18.13
N ILE A 55 4.59 -18.81 -17.53
CA ILE A 55 5.67 -18.00 -18.07
C ILE A 55 6.54 -18.81 -19.04
N VAL A 56 6.86 -20.06 -18.66
CA VAL A 56 7.62 -20.99 -19.49
C VAL A 56 6.80 -21.42 -20.71
N ASN A 57 5.46 -21.51 -20.60
CA ASN A 57 4.57 -21.74 -21.74
C ASN A 57 4.50 -20.54 -22.70
N GLY A 58 4.83 -19.34 -22.24
CA GLY A 58 5.00 -18.16 -23.09
C GLY A 58 6.14 -18.30 -24.09
N LEU A 59 7.12 -19.20 -23.85
CA LEU A 59 8.28 -19.44 -24.71
C LEU A 59 7.95 -20.17 -26.04
N ASN A 60 6.78 -20.82 -26.12
CA ASN A 60 6.34 -21.62 -27.29
C ASN A 60 5.00 -21.18 -27.89
N GLN A 61 4.58 -19.92 -27.68
CA GLN A 61 3.41 -19.40 -28.37
C GLN A 61 3.65 -19.33 -29.89
N PRO A 62 2.70 -19.83 -30.71
CA PRO A 62 2.77 -19.75 -32.17
C PRO A 62 2.72 -18.29 -32.64
N THR A 63 3.43 -18.01 -33.75
CA THR A 63 3.43 -16.69 -34.39
C THR A 63 2.00 -16.27 -34.74
N GLY A 64 1.65 -15.01 -34.46
CA GLY A 64 0.32 -14.49 -34.77
C GLY A 64 0.10 -14.25 -36.26
N PRO A 65 -1.17 -14.04 -36.69
CA PRO A 65 -1.50 -13.77 -38.09
C PRO A 65 -1.17 -12.32 -38.53
N VAL A 66 -0.71 -11.48 -37.59
CA VAL A 66 -0.44 -10.05 -37.79
C VAL A 66 1.06 -9.80 -37.75
N ARG A 67 1.53 -8.84 -38.55
CA ARG A 67 2.92 -8.40 -38.68
C ARG A 67 3.48 -7.79 -37.39
N ALA A 68 4.80 -7.81 -37.26
CA ALA A 68 5.48 -7.33 -36.07
C ALA A 68 5.21 -5.83 -35.74
N PRO A 69 5.23 -4.87 -36.69
CA PRO A 69 5.07 -3.45 -36.37
C PRO A 69 3.78 -3.11 -35.62
N PHE A 70 2.66 -3.73 -36.01
CA PHE A 70 1.39 -3.56 -35.32
C PHE A 70 1.43 -4.12 -33.90
N LEU A 71 1.98 -5.32 -33.71
CA LEU A 71 2.13 -5.93 -32.39
C LEU A 71 3.07 -5.12 -31.48
N ILE A 72 4.16 -4.58 -32.03
CA ILE A 72 5.06 -3.68 -31.31
C ILE A 72 4.31 -2.43 -30.86
N GLN A 73 3.52 -1.81 -31.74
CA GLN A 73 2.69 -0.67 -31.38
C GLN A 73 1.71 -1.01 -30.25
N LYS A 74 1.02 -2.15 -30.33
CA LYS A 74 0.09 -2.58 -29.26
C LYS A 74 0.80 -2.91 -27.95
N ALA A 75 1.99 -3.52 -28.00
CA ALA A 75 2.81 -3.73 -26.82
C ALA A 75 3.22 -2.40 -26.15
N LEU A 76 3.55 -1.36 -26.94
CA LEU A 76 3.87 -0.02 -26.43
C LEU A 76 2.66 0.67 -25.81
N GLU A 77 1.49 0.60 -26.45
CA GLU A 77 0.23 1.12 -25.92
C GLU A 77 -0.08 0.48 -24.56
N LEU A 78 -0.07 -0.86 -24.48
CA LEU A 78 -0.30 -1.60 -23.24
C LEU A 78 0.74 -1.31 -22.17
N SER A 79 2.02 -1.21 -22.54
CA SER A 79 3.08 -0.85 -21.59
C SER A 79 2.88 0.57 -21.04
N SER A 80 2.29 1.50 -21.81
CA SER A 80 1.96 2.83 -21.31
C SER A 80 0.81 2.81 -20.28
N GLU A 81 -0.17 1.92 -20.45
CA GLU A 81 -1.23 1.68 -19.47
C GLU A 81 -0.66 1.11 -18.17
N VAL A 82 0.28 0.16 -18.28
CA VAL A 82 1.02 -0.37 -17.11
C VAL A 82 1.72 0.77 -16.37
N ARG A 83 2.45 1.65 -17.06
CA ARG A 83 3.10 2.81 -16.42
C ARG A 83 2.10 3.73 -15.69
N THR A 84 0.96 4.00 -16.32
CA THR A 84 -0.10 4.83 -15.74
C THR A 84 -0.69 4.19 -14.48
N LEU A 85 -0.97 2.88 -14.52
CA LEU A 85 -1.45 2.12 -13.36
C LEU A 85 -0.39 2.03 -12.25
N GLY A 86 0.89 1.92 -12.59
CA GLY A 86 1.99 1.96 -11.63
C GLY A 86 2.07 3.28 -10.87
N GLY A 87 1.93 4.41 -11.59
CA GLY A 87 1.84 5.74 -10.97
C GLY A 87 0.59 5.92 -10.10
N ALA A 88 -0.56 5.41 -10.56
CA ALA A 88 -1.81 5.44 -9.79
C ALA A 88 -1.72 4.59 -8.51
N LEU A 89 -1.06 3.41 -8.59
CA LEU A 89 -0.82 2.54 -7.44
C LEU A 89 0.06 3.24 -6.40
N LEU A 90 1.17 3.84 -6.84
CA LEU A 90 2.05 4.60 -5.95
C LEU A 90 1.31 5.75 -5.25
N ALA A 91 0.50 6.52 -5.99
CA ALA A 91 -0.29 7.59 -5.41
C ALA A 91 -1.35 7.07 -4.41
N ALA A 92 -1.94 5.90 -4.65
CA ALA A 92 -2.90 5.27 -3.72
C ALA A 92 -2.20 4.75 -2.45
N LEU A 93 -0.97 4.23 -2.57
CA LEU A 93 -0.13 3.84 -1.43
C LEU A 93 0.22 5.06 -0.57
N GLU A 94 0.80 6.10 -1.17
CA GLU A 94 1.22 7.32 -0.47
C GLU A 94 0.05 8.01 0.25
N LYS A 95 -1.11 8.10 -0.41
CA LYS A 95 -2.31 8.69 0.20
C LYS A 95 -2.90 7.81 1.29
N GLY A 96 -2.90 6.49 1.11
CA GLY A 96 -3.34 5.55 2.15
C GLY A 96 -2.49 5.64 3.41
N ASP A 97 -1.16 5.65 3.26
CA ASP A 97 -0.23 5.81 4.38
C ASP A 97 -0.37 7.17 5.08
N ALA A 98 -0.59 8.24 4.32
CA ALA A 98 -0.83 9.57 4.86
C ALA A 98 -2.13 9.64 5.69
N GLU A 99 -3.20 8.99 5.23
CA GLU A 99 -4.47 8.89 5.96
C GLU A 99 -4.35 8.05 7.24
N HIS A 100 -3.68 6.90 7.15
CA HIS A 100 -3.39 6.07 8.31
C HIS A 100 -2.62 6.85 9.38
N LEU A 101 -1.59 7.59 8.97
CA LEU A 101 -0.79 8.41 9.87
C LEU A 101 -1.60 9.58 10.45
N ALA A 102 -2.51 10.19 9.67
CA ALA A 102 -3.41 11.22 10.17
C ALA A 102 -4.36 10.68 11.25
N GLN A 103 -4.95 9.50 11.05
CA GLN A 103 -5.80 8.86 12.06
C GLN A 103 -5.01 8.51 13.33
N LEU A 104 -3.78 7.99 13.19
CA LEU A 104 -2.91 7.68 14.33
C LEU A 104 -2.60 8.93 15.15
N ARG A 105 -2.23 10.04 14.50
CA ARG A 105 -1.97 11.32 15.17
C ARG A 105 -3.22 11.83 15.90
N GLN A 106 -4.38 11.76 15.26
CA GLN A 106 -5.62 12.21 15.89
C GLN A 106 -5.97 11.38 17.13
N GLY A 107 -5.77 10.05 17.09
CA GLY A 107 -5.98 9.17 18.24
C GLY A 107 -5.04 9.50 19.41
N GLN A 108 -3.76 9.79 19.11
CA GLN A 108 -2.79 10.24 20.11
C GLN A 108 -3.17 11.60 20.69
N GLU A 109 -3.62 12.55 19.86
CA GLU A 109 -4.07 13.87 20.31
C GLU A 109 -5.25 13.77 21.27
N ILE A 110 -6.27 12.98 20.95
CA ILE A 110 -7.42 12.76 21.86
C ILE A 110 -6.95 12.23 23.21
N THR A 111 -6.02 11.27 23.20
CA THR A 111 -5.47 10.68 24.43
C THR A 111 -4.77 11.74 25.27
N ILE A 112 -3.95 12.61 24.65
CA ILE A 112 -3.26 13.72 25.33
C ILE A 112 -4.27 14.73 25.87
N GLN A 113 -5.32 15.06 25.12
CA GLN A 113 -6.37 15.99 25.56
C GLN A 113 -7.16 15.43 26.75
N GLN A 114 -7.47 14.13 26.76
CA GLN A 114 -8.12 13.46 27.89
C GLN A 114 -7.25 13.48 29.15
N LEU A 115 -5.94 13.24 29.02
CA LEU A 115 -5.00 13.36 30.14
C LEU A 115 -4.96 14.80 30.68
N THR A 116 -4.94 15.78 29.79
CA THR A 116 -4.97 17.21 30.15
C THR A 116 -6.27 17.56 30.86
N GLN A 117 -7.42 17.09 30.35
CA GLN A 117 -8.72 17.26 30.98
C GLN A 117 -8.74 16.68 32.40
N ASN A 118 -8.17 15.50 32.61
CA ASN A 118 -8.07 14.90 33.94
C ASN A 118 -7.22 15.76 34.90
N ILE A 119 -6.08 16.28 34.43
CA ILE A 119 -5.26 17.22 35.22
C ILE A 119 -6.06 18.46 35.60
N ARG A 120 -6.81 19.06 34.66
CA ARG A 120 -7.67 20.23 34.94
C ARG A 120 -8.78 19.92 35.94
N PHE A 121 -9.40 18.75 35.83
CA PHE A 121 -10.38 18.28 36.79
C PHE A 121 -9.79 18.15 38.21
N LEU A 122 -8.60 17.55 38.33
CA LEU A 122 -7.91 17.42 39.62
C LEU A 122 -7.49 18.78 40.18
N GLN A 123 -7.07 19.73 39.34
CA GLN A 123 -6.76 21.10 39.74
C GLN A 123 -8.00 21.82 40.30
N TRP A 124 -9.15 21.70 39.62
CA TRP A 124 -10.42 22.25 40.10
C TRP A 124 -10.82 21.63 41.44
N LYS A 125 -10.73 20.30 41.58
CA LYS A 125 -11.02 19.62 42.87
C LYS A 125 -10.04 20.02 43.97
N GLY A 126 -8.77 20.21 43.64
CA GLY A 126 -7.76 20.74 44.56
C GLY A 126 -8.10 22.16 45.03
N ALA A 127 -8.55 23.04 44.13
CA ALA A 127 -8.99 24.39 44.48
C ALA A 127 -10.23 24.37 45.39
N GLN A 128 -11.21 23.51 45.08
CA GLN A 128 -12.40 23.33 45.90
C GLN A 128 -12.08 22.87 47.34
N GLU A 129 -11.17 21.90 47.50
CA GLU A 129 -10.71 21.46 48.83
C GLU A 129 -9.91 22.55 49.56
N SER A 130 -9.16 23.39 48.85
CA SER A 130 -8.49 24.56 49.43
C SER A 130 -9.50 25.56 50.00
N THR A 131 -10.59 25.84 49.27
CA THR A 131 -11.69 26.69 49.76
C THR A 131 -12.33 26.08 51.01
N GLN A 132 -12.60 24.77 51.03
CA GLN A 132 -13.15 24.10 52.20
C GLN A 132 -12.21 24.16 53.41
N SER A 133 -10.90 24.03 53.19
CA SER A 133 -9.89 24.16 54.24
C SER A 133 -9.96 25.56 54.88
N LEU A 134 -10.01 26.62 54.07
CA LEU A 134 -10.13 27.99 54.56
C LEU A 134 -11.43 28.25 55.34
N LEU A 135 -12.54 27.63 54.95
CA LEU A 135 -13.79 27.70 55.73
C LEU A 135 -13.66 27.08 57.11
N ARG A 136 -12.98 25.93 57.21
CA ARG A 136 -12.71 25.30 58.52
C ARG A 136 -11.79 26.19 59.36
N THR A 137 -10.74 26.78 58.77
CA THR A 137 -9.87 27.74 59.46
C THR A 137 -10.65 28.95 59.96
N ARG A 138 -11.58 29.50 59.15
CA ARG A 138 -12.47 30.59 59.56
C ARG A 138 -13.36 30.18 60.72
N ALA A 139 -13.92 28.96 60.69
CA ALA A 139 -14.76 28.45 61.78
C ALA A 139 -13.98 28.36 63.11
N THR A 140 -12.73 27.90 63.09
CA THR A 140 -11.87 27.88 64.27
C THR A 140 -11.50 29.29 64.75
N ALA A 141 -11.28 30.25 63.85
CA ALA A 141 -11.08 31.66 64.22
C ALA A 141 -12.36 32.26 64.85
N LEU A 142 -13.53 31.89 64.34
CA LEU A 142 -14.82 32.35 64.86
C LEU A 142 -15.08 31.79 66.26
N GLU A 143 -14.75 30.52 66.50
CA GLU A 143 -14.85 29.89 67.82
C GLU A 143 -13.94 30.61 68.83
N ARG A 144 -12.69 30.92 68.45
CA ARG A 144 -11.76 31.71 69.28
C ARG A 144 -12.33 33.09 69.59
N TYR A 145 -12.81 33.82 68.59
CA TYR A 145 -13.41 35.14 68.77
C TYR A 145 -14.62 35.09 69.73
N THR A 146 -15.52 34.13 69.53
CA THR A 146 -16.71 33.93 70.38
C THR A 146 -16.32 33.58 71.82
N ALA A 147 -15.25 32.78 72.00
CA ALA A 147 -14.74 32.45 73.33
C ALA A 147 -14.24 33.69 74.08
N TYR A 148 -13.49 34.58 73.43
CA TYR A 148 -13.03 35.83 74.04
C TYR A 148 -14.17 36.82 74.31
N LEU A 149 -15.16 36.94 73.41
CA LEU A 149 -16.37 37.75 73.67
C LEU A 149 -17.14 37.25 74.90
N ARG A 150 -17.24 35.92 75.08
CA ARG A 150 -17.85 35.32 76.26
C ARG A 150 -17.09 35.67 77.54
N LEU A 151 -15.75 35.67 77.51
CA LEU A 151 -14.92 36.08 78.65
C LEU A 151 -15.11 37.56 79.00
N LEU A 152 -15.41 38.41 78.01
CA LEU A 152 -15.76 39.82 78.20
C LEU A 152 -17.23 40.05 78.60
N GLY A 153 -18.00 38.99 78.85
CA GLY A 153 -19.42 39.11 79.23
C GLY A 153 -20.33 39.65 78.12
N THR A 154 -19.85 39.65 76.87
CA THR A 154 -20.61 40.11 75.69
C THR A 154 -21.27 38.94 74.97
N THR A 155 -22.44 39.16 74.38
CA THR A 155 -23.13 38.16 73.55
C THR A 155 -22.39 37.96 72.21
N PRO A 156 -22.53 36.79 71.56
CA PRO A 156 -21.94 36.54 70.25
C PRO A 156 -22.28 37.65 69.24
N ASP A 157 -21.27 38.13 68.52
CA ASP A 157 -21.39 39.24 67.57
C ASP A 157 -22.19 38.82 66.32
N ALA A 158 -23.28 39.53 66.05
CA ALA A 158 -24.11 39.31 64.86
C ALA A 158 -23.42 39.67 63.55
N SER A 159 -22.36 40.49 63.58
CA SER A 159 -21.58 40.87 62.39
C SER A 159 -20.62 39.78 61.89
N ALA A 160 -20.39 38.72 62.68
CA ALA A 160 -19.53 37.60 62.33
C ALA A 160 -20.33 36.28 62.21
N PRO A 161 -21.11 36.09 61.12
CA PRO A 161 -21.92 34.88 60.99
C PRO A 161 -21.07 33.62 60.78
N ALA A 162 -21.56 32.49 61.29
CA ALA A 162 -21.06 31.17 60.96
C ALA A 162 -21.44 30.85 59.50
N ILE A 163 -20.43 30.53 58.68
CA ILE A 163 -20.64 30.22 57.27
C ILE A 163 -20.50 28.72 57.10
N THR A 164 -21.61 28.06 56.75
CA THR A 164 -21.70 26.60 56.65
C THR A 164 -21.69 26.08 55.22
N SER A 165 -21.95 26.94 54.23
CA SER A 165 -21.92 26.55 52.82
C SER A 165 -21.45 27.70 51.94
N ILE A 166 -20.93 27.33 50.78
CA ILE A 166 -20.57 28.24 49.70
C ILE A 166 -21.76 28.26 48.76
N THR A 167 -22.33 29.42 48.52
CA THR A 167 -23.38 29.58 47.52
C THR A 167 -23.20 30.94 46.88
N GLY A 168 -22.89 30.94 45.59
CA GLY A 168 -22.74 32.15 44.80
C GLY A 168 -23.04 31.85 43.33
N PRO A 169 -23.60 32.81 42.58
CA PRO A 169 -23.75 32.71 41.14
C PRO A 169 -22.38 32.61 40.43
N GLU A 170 -22.39 32.10 39.21
CA GLU A 170 -21.19 31.98 38.36
C GLU A 170 -20.58 33.35 38.06
N LEU A 171 -19.25 33.42 38.08
CA LEU A 171 -18.48 34.63 37.80
C LEU A 171 -18.27 34.75 36.28
N THR A 172 -19.02 35.64 35.63
CA THR A 172 -18.82 36.01 34.22
C THR A 172 -18.34 37.46 34.10
N GLU A 173 -17.91 37.87 32.92
CA GLU A 173 -17.48 39.26 32.67
C GLU A 173 -18.60 40.26 33.04
N ASP A 174 -19.85 39.97 32.68
CA ASP A 174 -21.01 40.82 32.95
C ASP A 174 -21.44 40.85 34.42
N THR A 175 -21.18 39.78 35.17
CA THR A 175 -21.65 39.64 36.57
C THR A 175 -20.54 39.88 37.60
N PHE A 176 -19.30 40.10 37.16
CA PHE A 176 -18.12 40.12 38.05
C PHE A 176 -18.27 41.12 39.20
N ASP A 177 -18.59 42.38 38.91
CA ASP A 177 -18.64 43.44 39.91
C ASP A 177 -19.72 43.18 40.96
N ASP A 178 -20.91 42.77 40.53
CA ASP A 178 -22.05 42.47 41.41
C ASP A 178 -21.75 41.27 42.32
N VAL A 179 -21.26 40.17 41.74
CA VAL A 179 -20.95 38.94 42.49
C VAL A 179 -19.77 39.13 43.43
N TYR A 180 -18.74 39.85 42.99
CA TYR A 180 -17.61 40.21 43.86
C TYR A 180 -18.06 41.04 45.06
N SER A 181 -18.93 42.04 44.85
CA SER A 181 -19.48 42.85 45.94
C SER A 181 -20.28 42.00 46.95
N GLN A 182 -21.06 41.03 46.45
CA GLN A 182 -21.83 40.10 47.27
C GLN A 182 -20.89 39.19 48.09
N LEU A 183 -19.82 38.65 47.48
CA LEU A 183 -18.82 37.84 48.16
C LEU A 183 -18.09 38.64 49.25
N VAL A 184 -17.72 39.89 48.98
CA VAL A 184 -17.11 40.78 49.97
C VAL A 184 -18.06 41.01 51.16
N SER A 185 -19.33 41.30 50.90
CA SER A 185 -20.32 41.50 51.96
C SER A 185 -20.54 40.25 52.83
N THR A 186 -20.46 39.06 52.21
CA THR A 186 -20.72 37.78 52.88
C THR A 186 -19.52 37.30 53.70
N TYR A 187 -18.32 37.36 53.12
CA TYR A 187 -17.13 36.72 53.67
C TYR A 187 -16.15 37.69 54.34
N ALA A 188 -16.09 38.95 53.88
CA ALA A 188 -15.10 39.95 54.30
C ALA A 188 -15.76 41.22 54.91
N GLY A 189 -16.96 41.09 55.47
CA GLY A 189 -17.63 42.16 56.21
C GLY A 189 -16.82 42.64 57.41
N ASN A 190 -17.07 43.89 57.84
CA ASN A 190 -16.41 44.46 59.01
C ASN A 190 -16.93 43.80 60.29
N VAL A 191 -16.03 43.14 61.03
CA VAL A 191 -16.30 42.55 62.35
C VAL A 191 -16.12 43.61 63.43
N THR A 192 -16.97 43.61 64.47
CA THR A 192 -16.87 44.60 65.54
C THR A 192 -15.59 44.42 66.37
N MET A 193 -14.87 45.53 66.59
CA MET A 193 -13.66 45.55 67.42
C MET A 193 -13.97 46.15 68.80
N GLN A 194 -13.36 45.57 69.83
CA GLN A 194 -13.42 46.06 71.20
C GLN A 194 -12.51 47.27 71.36
N THR A 195 -13.01 48.35 71.95
CA THR A 195 -12.22 49.58 72.16
C THR A 195 -11.34 49.41 73.39
N LEU A 196 -10.03 49.33 73.22
CA LEU A 196 -9.10 49.25 74.36
C LEU A 196 -9.19 50.52 75.21
N PRO A 197 -9.28 50.39 76.54
CA PRO A 197 -9.26 51.55 77.43
C PRO A 197 -7.91 52.26 77.34
N PRO A 198 -7.86 53.60 77.42
CA PRO A 198 -6.60 54.33 77.42
C PRO A 198 -5.78 53.97 78.67
N LEU A 199 -4.46 53.80 78.50
CA LEU A 199 -3.54 53.59 79.61
C LEU A 199 -3.61 54.78 80.58
N ARG A 200 -4.07 54.53 81.81
CA ARG A 200 -4.14 55.54 82.87
C ARG A 200 -2.91 55.44 83.76
N LEU A 201 -2.12 56.51 83.80
CA LEU A 201 -0.98 56.66 84.70
C LEU A 201 -1.47 56.83 86.16
N ALA A 202 -0.61 56.47 87.13
CA ALA A 202 -0.91 56.50 88.56
C ALA A 202 -1.53 57.84 89.02
N GLY A 203 -2.62 57.78 89.81
CA GLY A 203 -3.26 58.96 90.43
C GLY A 203 -4.59 59.43 89.80
N THR A 204 -5.11 58.73 88.78
CA THR A 204 -6.30 59.19 88.01
C THR A 204 -7.60 58.41 88.27
N SER A 205 -7.58 57.31 89.03
CA SER A 205 -8.79 56.59 89.45
C SER A 205 -8.56 55.74 90.71
N SER A 206 -9.56 55.69 91.61
CA SER A 206 -9.55 54.84 92.81
C SER A 206 -9.64 53.35 92.45
N PRO A 207 -8.89 52.45 93.13
CA PRO A 207 -9.01 51.00 92.99
C PRO A 207 -10.45 50.46 93.14
N SER A 208 -11.29 51.13 93.95
CA SER A 208 -12.70 50.76 94.17
C SER A 208 -13.60 50.93 92.93
N ASN A 209 -13.29 51.91 92.07
CA ASN A 209 -14.03 52.13 90.82
C ASN A 209 -13.56 51.17 89.72
N GLN A 210 -12.30 50.74 89.77
CA GLN A 210 -11.75 49.77 88.82
C GLN A 210 -12.27 48.35 89.12
N SER A 211 -12.38 47.99 90.40
CA SER A 211 -12.87 46.68 90.85
C SER A 211 -14.36 46.43 90.64
N GLY A 212 -15.15 47.48 90.39
CA GLY A 212 -16.61 47.39 90.30
C GLY A 212 -17.32 47.46 91.66
N ALA A 213 -16.61 47.75 92.76
CA ALA A 213 -17.23 47.94 94.08
C ALA A 213 -18.23 49.11 94.12
N THR A 214 -18.04 50.13 93.26
CA THR A 214 -19.00 51.22 93.02
C THR A 214 -19.17 51.46 91.51
N GLY A 215 -20.12 50.78 90.88
CA GLY A 215 -20.44 50.91 89.44
C GLY A 215 -20.13 49.66 88.61
N ASN A 216 -20.14 49.76 87.27
CA ASN A 216 -20.10 48.58 86.39
C ASN A 216 -18.75 47.84 86.29
N GLY A 217 -17.63 48.40 86.79
CA GLY A 217 -16.31 47.77 86.77
C GLY A 217 -15.75 47.46 85.37
N ASN A 218 -14.42 47.36 85.23
CA ASN A 218 -13.77 47.07 83.93
C ASN A 218 -12.98 45.75 83.95
N LEU A 219 -13.16 44.90 84.97
CA LEU A 219 -12.31 43.73 85.23
C LEU A 219 -12.92 42.38 84.82
N PHE A 220 -14.15 42.37 84.29
CA PHE A 220 -14.86 41.17 83.80
C PHE A 220 -14.71 39.96 84.73
N LEU A 221 -15.03 40.17 86.01
CA LEU A 221 -14.84 39.18 87.07
C LEU A 221 -15.92 38.10 87.01
N ASN A 222 -15.53 36.85 87.28
CA ASN A 222 -16.52 35.81 87.56
C ASN A 222 -17.12 36.01 88.98
N THR A 223 -18.20 35.30 89.30
CA THR A 223 -18.91 35.46 90.58
C THR A 223 -18.04 35.25 91.81
N ASN A 224 -17.06 34.35 91.74
CA ASN A 224 -16.16 34.04 92.85
C ASN A 224 -15.04 35.09 92.95
N GLU A 225 -14.49 35.54 91.83
CA GLU A 225 -13.47 36.59 91.76
C GLU A 225 -14.02 37.95 92.21
N ASP A 226 -15.27 38.26 91.88
CA ASP A 226 -15.98 39.44 92.37
C ASP A 226 -16.19 39.38 93.89
N ALA A 227 -16.70 38.25 94.41
CA ALA A 227 -16.86 38.05 95.85
C ALA A 227 -15.51 38.13 96.59
N GLU A 228 -14.44 37.58 96.01
CA GLU A 228 -13.09 37.66 96.57
C GLU A 228 -12.60 39.12 96.66
N LEU A 229 -12.68 39.87 95.56
CA LEU A 229 -12.08 41.22 95.45
C LEU A 229 -12.91 42.30 96.14
N ASN A 230 -14.24 42.24 96.02
CA ASN A 230 -15.15 43.29 96.46
C ASN A 230 -15.81 43.00 97.83
N THR A 231 -15.85 41.74 98.27
CA THR A 231 -16.48 41.36 99.55
C THR A 231 -15.48 40.80 100.56
N HIS A 232 -14.77 39.72 100.25
CA HIS A 232 -13.94 39.02 101.22
C HIS A 232 -12.64 39.76 101.57
N LEU A 233 -11.90 40.29 100.58
CA LEU A 233 -10.64 41.01 100.83
C LEU A 233 -10.83 42.32 101.64
N PRO A 234 -11.81 43.20 101.32
CA PRO A 234 -12.08 44.38 102.13
C PRO A 234 -12.53 44.02 103.55
N THR A 235 -13.43 43.04 103.68
CA THR A 235 -13.91 42.60 105.00
C THR A 235 -12.76 42.02 105.84
N ALA A 236 -11.89 41.19 105.26
CA ALA A 236 -10.73 40.64 105.97
C ALA A 236 -9.74 41.73 106.41
N ARG A 237 -9.44 42.71 105.54
CA ARG A 237 -8.61 43.87 105.86
C ARG A 237 -9.20 44.69 107.01
N ASP A 238 -10.49 45.02 106.92
CA ASP A 238 -11.18 45.87 107.90
C ASP A 238 -11.36 45.15 109.24
N THR A 239 -11.66 43.85 109.21
CA THR A 239 -11.76 43.02 110.43
C THR A 239 -10.38 42.81 111.08
N ARG A 240 -9.31 42.65 110.30
CA ARG A 240 -7.92 42.56 110.82
C ARG A 240 -7.48 43.87 111.45
N LEU A 241 -7.82 45.01 110.83
CA LEU A 241 -7.60 46.33 111.43
C LEU A 241 -8.39 46.49 112.74
N ALA A 242 -9.68 46.13 112.76
CA ALA A 242 -10.50 46.19 113.97
C ALA A 242 -9.96 45.26 115.08
N ALA A 243 -9.52 44.04 114.74
CA ALA A 243 -8.91 43.09 115.66
C ALA A 243 -7.60 43.63 116.26
N SER A 244 -6.74 44.25 115.44
CA SER A 244 -5.50 44.87 115.93
C SER A 244 -5.75 46.04 116.90
N VAL A 245 -6.77 46.86 116.63
CA VAL A 245 -7.20 47.93 117.55
C VAL A 245 -7.69 47.33 118.86
N ALA A 246 -8.46 46.23 118.82
CA ALA A 246 -8.89 45.53 120.03
C ALA A 246 -7.72 44.90 120.81
N GLU A 247 -6.74 44.29 120.15
CA GLU A 247 -5.54 43.73 120.79
C GLU A 247 -4.67 44.81 121.45
N THR A 248 -4.51 45.98 120.81
CA THR A 248 -3.80 47.11 121.43
C THR A 248 -4.51 47.60 122.70
N ILE A 249 -5.86 47.62 122.74
CA ILE A 249 -6.63 47.93 123.96
C ILE A 249 -6.43 46.84 125.03
N GLY A 250 -6.34 45.56 124.63
CA GLY A 250 -5.99 44.46 125.53
C GLY A 250 -4.62 44.61 126.19
N SER A 251 -3.64 45.21 125.48
CA SER A 251 -2.31 45.51 126.04
C SER A 251 -2.26 46.74 126.97
N VAL A 252 -3.28 47.61 126.95
CA VAL A 252 -3.43 48.68 127.95
C VAL A 252 -3.92 48.11 129.29
N MET A 253 -4.74 47.06 129.24
CA MET A 253 -5.25 46.38 130.44
C MET A 253 -4.14 45.67 131.24
N THR A 254 -3.06 45.18 130.60
CA THR A 254 -1.88 44.63 131.31
C THR A 254 -1.03 45.68 132.03
N MET A 255 -1.32 46.98 131.88
CA MET A 255 -0.71 48.05 132.69
C MET A 255 -1.39 48.27 134.05
N ILE A 256 -2.58 47.70 134.30
CA ILE A 256 -3.25 47.76 135.60
C ILE A 256 -2.62 46.69 136.53
N PRO A 257 -2.10 47.05 137.71
CA PRO A 257 -1.52 46.07 138.64
C PRO A 257 -2.63 45.21 139.28
N GLU A 258 -2.45 43.89 139.29
CA GLU A 258 -3.23 43.01 140.16
C GLU A 258 -2.82 43.26 141.62
N ILE A 259 -3.78 43.56 142.49
CA ILE A 259 -3.57 43.69 143.93
C ILE A 259 -4.25 42.51 144.60
N GLU A 260 -3.44 41.56 145.07
CA GLU A 260 -3.85 40.51 146.00
C GLU A 260 -3.74 41.09 147.42
N VAL A 261 -4.82 41.07 148.21
CA VAL A 261 -4.81 41.53 149.61
C VAL A 261 -5.09 40.35 150.52
N ASP A 262 -4.04 39.81 151.12
CA ASP A 262 -4.12 38.93 152.30
C ASP A 262 -4.17 39.77 153.58
N LEU A 263 -5.11 39.47 154.48
CA LEU A 263 -5.21 40.05 155.83
C LEU A 263 -4.78 39.03 156.89
N HIS A 264 -3.58 39.20 157.44
CA HIS A 264 -3.21 38.68 158.76
C HIS A 264 -2.98 39.83 159.77
N TRP A 265 -3.27 39.51 161.03
CA TRP A 265 -3.58 40.42 162.13
C TRP A 265 -2.30 40.87 162.90
N TRP A 266 -2.18 42.18 163.16
CA TRP A 266 -1.27 42.89 164.09
C TRP A 266 0.23 43.06 163.73
N GLY A 267 0.61 44.29 163.36
CA GLY A 267 1.86 44.92 163.81
C GLY A 267 3.08 44.94 162.87
N LEU A 268 3.22 46.03 162.09
CA LEU A 268 4.46 46.68 161.59
C LEU A 268 5.50 45.85 160.79
N GLY A 269 5.38 45.93 159.45
CA GLY A 269 6.46 45.71 158.48
C GLY A 269 5.96 45.73 157.02
N ALA A 270 6.29 46.76 156.24
CA ALA A 270 5.92 46.90 154.82
C ALA A 270 7.15 46.72 153.91
N HIS A 271 7.05 45.90 152.87
CA HIS A 271 8.01 45.83 151.77
C HIS A 271 7.30 46.22 150.47
N THR A 272 7.84 47.21 149.75
CA THR A 272 7.32 47.71 148.47
C THR A 272 8.15 47.13 147.32
N LYS A 273 7.51 46.42 146.39
CA LYS A 273 8.14 45.94 145.16
C LYS A 273 8.25 47.11 144.17
N ILE A 274 9.47 47.61 143.95
CA ILE A 274 9.76 48.71 143.02
C ILE A 274 9.78 48.17 141.58
N PHE A 275 9.13 48.93 140.69
CA PHE A 275 9.09 48.82 139.23
C PHE A 275 10.42 48.35 138.60
N GLY A 276 10.38 47.26 137.81
CA GLY A 276 11.52 46.72 137.04
C GLY A 276 11.25 46.65 135.53
N GLY A 277 12.31 46.64 134.73
CA GLY A 277 12.36 46.90 133.27
C GLY A 277 11.51 46.06 132.30
N SER A 278 10.62 45.17 132.76
CA SER A 278 9.68 44.44 131.90
C SER A 278 8.63 45.36 131.26
N LYS A 279 8.22 46.44 131.93
CA LYS A 279 7.21 47.40 131.43
C LYS A 279 7.70 48.30 130.28
N LEU A 280 9.01 48.54 130.16
CA LEU A 280 9.59 49.30 129.02
C LEU A 280 9.67 48.45 127.74
N SER A 281 9.88 47.14 127.87
CA SER A 281 9.76 46.17 126.77
C SER A 281 8.32 46.13 126.23
N ASP A 282 7.32 46.22 127.12
CA ASP A 282 5.91 46.17 126.73
C ASP A 282 5.48 47.45 125.99
N ALA A 283 6.00 48.62 126.36
CA ALA A 283 5.78 49.87 125.59
C ALA A 283 6.42 49.84 124.19
N ALA A 284 7.63 49.28 124.05
CA ALA A 284 8.28 49.10 122.74
C ALA A 284 7.55 48.06 121.86
N LYS A 285 7.00 46.99 122.47
CA LYS A 285 6.14 46.02 121.79
C LYS A 285 4.86 46.64 121.25
N ILE A 286 4.24 47.60 121.95
CA ILE A 286 3.05 48.32 121.47
C ILE A 286 3.36 49.11 120.20
N VAL A 287 4.46 49.88 120.18
CA VAL A 287 4.87 50.64 118.98
C VAL A 287 5.20 49.70 117.82
N ALA A 288 5.88 48.59 118.10
CA ALA A 288 6.14 47.55 117.10
C ALA A 288 4.86 46.87 116.61
N GLU A 289 3.84 46.70 117.46
CA GLU A 289 2.55 46.12 117.10
C GLU A 289 1.72 47.06 116.22
N VAL A 290 1.71 48.36 116.52
CA VAL A 290 1.10 49.39 115.66
C VAL A 290 1.80 49.44 114.30
N MET A 291 3.13 49.43 114.28
CA MET A 291 3.89 49.38 113.02
C MET A 291 3.66 48.09 112.24
N ARG A 292 3.56 46.93 112.90
CA ARG A 292 3.19 45.65 112.27
C ARG A 292 1.77 45.69 111.71
N THR A 293 0.84 46.33 112.40
CA THR A 293 -0.55 46.52 111.95
C THR A 293 -0.62 47.40 110.71
N VAL A 294 0.02 48.57 110.72
CA VAL A 294 0.07 49.46 109.55
C VAL A 294 0.77 48.77 108.39
N SER A 295 1.88 48.05 108.63
CA SER A 295 2.55 47.26 107.60
C SER A 295 1.67 46.11 107.07
N ALA A 296 0.88 45.45 107.90
CA ALA A 296 -0.04 44.39 107.48
C ALA A 296 -1.19 44.96 106.65
N TYR A 297 -1.73 46.13 107.04
CA TYR A 297 -2.74 46.85 106.27
C TYR A 297 -2.22 47.28 104.89
N GLU A 298 -1.02 47.86 104.83
CA GLU A 298 -0.36 48.22 103.56
C GLU A 298 -0.02 46.98 102.72
N SER A 299 0.36 45.86 103.35
CA SER A 299 0.58 44.57 102.67
C SER A 299 -0.72 43.99 102.09
N ASP A 300 -1.84 44.08 102.82
CA ASP A 300 -3.16 43.66 102.33
C ASP A 300 -3.64 44.57 101.19
N GLN A 301 -3.42 45.88 101.27
CA GLN A 301 -3.70 46.84 100.18
C GLN A 301 -2.83 46.58 98.95
N ALA A 302 -1.54 46.30 99.13
CA ALA A 302 -0.64 45.87 98.07
C ALA A 302 -1.10 44.55 97.44
N GLY A 303 -1.60 43.61 98.26
CA GLY A 303 -2.20 42.35 97.83
C GLY A 303 -3.45 42.55 96.98
N MET A 304 -4.37 43.43 97.41
CA MET A 304 -5.56 43.82 96.64
C MET A 304 -5.17 44.49 95.32
N ALA A 305 -4.31 45.50 95.35
CA ALA A 305 -3.83 46.21 94.16
C ALA A 305 -3.11 45.28 93.16
N SER A 306 -2.31 44.34 93.67
CA SER A 306 -1.66 43.31 92.85
C SER A 306 -2.67 42.43 92.12
N ARG A 307 -3.70 41.93 92.83
CA ARG A 307 -4.79 41.13 92.25
C ARG A 307 -5.63 41.92 91.24
N THR A 308 -6.03 43.14 91.57
CA THR A 308 -6.73 44.06 90.65
C THR A 308 -5.91 44.30 89.38
N SER A 309 -4.60 44.55 89.51
CA SER A 309 -3.72 44.74 88.35
C SER A 309 -3.57 43.47 87.49
N GLY A 310 -3.60 42.29 88.12
CA GLY A 310 -3.57 41.00 87.44
C GLY A 310 -4.81 40.79 86.57
N PHE A 311 -6.00 41.10 87.12
CA PHE A 311 -7.25 41.02 86.37
C PHE A 311 -7.34 42.08 85.27
N GLN A 312 -6.82 43.30 85.50
CA GLN A 312 -6.80 44.34 84.48
C GLN A 312 -5.92 43.96 83.27
N ARG A 313 -4.71 43.45 83.52
CA ARG A 313 -3.84 42.95 82.43
C ARG A 313 -4.49 41.80 81.68
N ARG A 314 -5.21 40.92 82.39
CA ARG A 314 -5.95 39.80 81.80
C ARG A 314 -7.12 40.28 80.92
N SER A 315 -7.89 41.27 81.37
CA SER A 315 -8.98 41.85 80.56
C SER A 315 -8.45 42.55 79.32
N ASP A 316 -7.36 43.32 79.45
CA ASP A 316 -6.72 43.98 78.31
C ASP A 316 -6.20 42.95 77.29
N ASP A 317 -5.63 41.84 77.76
CA ASP A 317 -5.20 40.72 76.90
C ASP A 317 -6.40 40.06 76.21
N TRP A 318 -7.50 39.77 76.91
CA TRP A 318 -8.71 39.24 76.29
C TRP A 318 -9.27 40.16 75.22
N MET A 319 -9.30 41.47 75.45
CA MET A 319 -9.74 42.47 74.46
C MET A 319 -8.80 42.51 73.25
N LEU A 320 -7.49 42.43 73.46
CA LEU A 320 -6.51 42.34 72.38
C LEU A 320 -6.70 41.05 71.57
N GLN A 321 -6.83 39.90 72.21
CA GLN A 321 -7.03 38.61 71.54
C GLN A 321 -8.36 38.58 70.76
N ALA A 322 -9.44 39.16 71.30
CA ALA A 322 -10.69 39.34 70.57
C ALA A 322 -10.49 40.19 69.30
N ASN A 323 -9.76 41.30 69.40
CA ASN A 323 -9.46 42.16 68.24
C ASN A 323 -8.57 41.49 67.20
N LEU A 324 -7.57 40.71 67.64
CA LEU A 324 -6.71 39.94 66.73
C LEU A 324 -7.52 38.85 66.01
N ALA A 325 -8.38 38.13 66.72
CA ALA A 325 -9.26 37.12 66.12
C ALA A 325 -10.27 37.76 65.14
N ALA A 326 -10.82 38.95 65.45
CA ALA A 326 -11.68 39.71 64.54
C ALA A 326 -10.95 40.08 63.24
N ARG A 327 -9.70 40.56 63.33
CA ARG A 327 -8.87 40.85 62.14
C ARG A 327 -8.50 39.59 61.37
N GLU A 328 -8.20 38.49 62.06
CA GLU A 328 -7.94 37.18 61.46
C GLU A 328 -9.16 36.70 60.67
N LEU A 329 -10.38 36.86 61.21
CA LEU A 329 -11.63 36.56 60.50
C LEU A 329 -11.79 37.36 59.21
N MET A 330 -11.53 38.67 59.24
CA MET A 330 -11.60 39.54 58.05
C MET A 330 -10.53 39.15 57.01
N GLN A 331 -9.32 38.81 57.45
CA GLN A 331 -8.23 38.37 56.58
C GLN A 331 -8.55 37.03 55.91
N ILE A 332 -8.98 36.02 56.67
CA ILE A 332 -9.39 34.73 56.13
C ILE A 332 -10.58 34.91 55.19
N GLY A 333 -11.51 35.81 55.51
CA GLY A 333 -12.62 36.22 54.64
C GLY A 333 -12.15 36.63 53.25
N ARG A 334 -11.14 37.51 53.15
CA ARG A 334 -10.55 37.90 51.86
C ARG A 334 -9.82 36.76 51.15
N GLN A 335 -9.15 35.87 51.90
CA GLN A 335 -8.50 34.68 51.33
C GLN A 335 -9.53 33.72 50.72
N ILE A 336 -10.68 33.53 51.38
CA ILE A 336 -11.79 32.72 50.86
C ILE A 336 -12.28 33.27 49.52
N ILE A 337 -12.44 34.60 49.39
CA ILE A 337 -12.87 35.22 48.12
C ILE A 337 -11.86 34.90 47.00
N GLY A 338 -10.55 35.03 47.26
CA GLY A 338 -9.51 34.68 46.28
C GLY A 338 -9.54 33.19 45.90
N ALA A 339 -9.76 32.31 46.86
CA ALA A 339 -9.89 30.87 46.60
C ALA A 339 -11.13 30.54 45.77
N LEU A 340 -12.27 31.19 46.04
CA LEU A 340 -13.51 31.03 45.27
C LEU A 340 -13.36 31.48 43.80
N ILE A 341 -12.69 32.60 43.55
CA ILE A 341 -12.36 33.05 42.19
C ILE A 341 -11.47 32.01 41.51
N THR A 342 -10.46 31.49 42.20
CA THR A 342 -9.56 30.46 41.66
C THR A 342 -10.31 29.15 41.36
N GLU A 343 -11.28 28.76 42.19
CA GLU A 343 -12.16 27.62 41.94
C GLU A 343 -12.97 27.82 40.65
N GLN A 344 -13.53 29.00 40.41
CA GLN A 344 -14.25 29.29 39.16
C GLN A 344 -13.32 29.31 37.93
N VAL A 345 -12.14 29.93 38.03
CA VAL A 345 -11.15 29.93 36.95
C VAL A 345 -10.77 28.50 36.56
N THR A 346 -10.41 27.67 37.54
CA THR A 346 -10.03 26.26 37.30
C THR A 346 -11.20 25.43 36.78
N TYR A 347 -12.44 25.74 37.18
CA TYR A 347 -13.64 25.12 36.62
C TYR A 347 -13.82 25.45 35.14
N HIS A 348 -13.68 26.73 34.74
CA HIS A 348 -13.74 27.14 33.33
C HIS A 348 -12.58 26.56 32.50
N GLU A 349 -11.37 26.45 33.07
CA GLU A 349 -10.25 25.76 32.42
C GLU A 349 -10.58 24.28 32.16
N TYR A 350 -11.22 23.60 33.12
CA TYR A 350 -11.71 22.23 32.94
C TYR A 350 -12.78 22.12 31.86
N LEU A 351 -13.76 23.03 31.82
CA LEU A 351 -14.79 23.07 30.77
C LEU A 351 -14.17 23.31 29.38
N THR A 352 -13.17 24.19 29.30
CA THR A 352 -12.42 24.44 28.06
C THR A 352 -11.69 23.17 27.59
N ALA A 353 -10.99 22.48 28.50
CA ALA A 353 -10.33 21.21 28.17
C ALA A 353 -11.34 20.13 27.75
N LYS A 354 -12.51 20.08 28.39
CA LYS A 354 -13.62 19.19 27.98
C LYS A 354 -14.10 19.50 26.56
N GLN A 355 -14.25 20.77 26.21
CA GLN A 355 -14.62 21.17 24.86
C GLN A 355 -13.54 20.84 23.83
N GLN A 356 -12.25 20.99 24.17
CA GLN A 356 -11.14 20.59 23.31
C GLN A 356 -11.15 19.08 23.01
N VAL A 357 -11.44 18.24 24.01
CA VAL A 357 -11.63 16.79 23.81
C VAL A 357 -12.78 16.53 22.84
N GLN A 358 -13.92 17.20 23.00
CA GLN A 358 -15.06 17.05 22.09
C GLN A 358 -14.70 17.44 20.65
N ASN A 359 -14.07 18.61 20.47
CA ASN A 359 -13.64 19.07 19.15
C ASN A 359 -12.67 18.06 18.49
N ALA A 360 -11.75 17.48 19.27
CA ALA A 360 -10.83 16.46 18.77
C ALA A 360 -11.55 15.15 18.38
N GLN A 361 -12.59 14.76 19.11
CA GLN A 361 -13.45 13.62 18.76
C GLN A 361 -14.27 13.88 17.49
N ASP A 362 -14.76 15.11 17.30
CA ASP A 362 -15.49 15.49 16.09
C ASP A 362 -14.58 15.43 14.86
N VAL A 363 -13.31 15.87 14.98
CA VAL A 363 -12.30 15.72 13.93
C VAL A 363 -12.02 14.25 13.62
N GLN A 364 -11.88 13.39 14.65
CA GLN A 364 -11.70 11.95 14.44
C GLN A 364 -12.90 11.33 13.71
N THR A 365 -14.11 11.68 14.13
CA THR A 365 -15.34 11.22 13.48
C THR A 365 -15.36 11.64 12.01
N PHE A 366 -14.95 12.87 11.70
CA PHE A 366 -14.83 13.34 10.32
C PHE A 366 -13.78 12.55 9.53
N LEU A 367 -12.59 12.30 10.09
CA LEU A 367 -11.54 11.51 9.43
C LEU A 367 -11.97 10.06 9.12
N GLN A 368 -12.84 9.48 9.95
CA GLN A 368 -13.39 8.14 9.76
C GLN A 368 -14.55 8.12 8.75
N THR A 369 -15.40 9.14 8.76
CA THR A 369 -16.64 9.17 7.95
C THR A 369 -16.49 9.87 6.59
N LYS A 370 -15.43 10.65 6.38
CA LYS A 370 -15.17 11.28 5.08
C LYS A 370 -15.01 10.22 3.98
N PHE A 371 -15.39 10.59 2.75
CA PHE A 371 -15.31 9.66 1.61
C PHE A 371 -13.88 9.22 1.30
N THR A 372 -12.91 10.15 1.28
CA THR A 372 -11.49 9.83 1.06
C THR A 372 -10.83 9.37 2.36
N SER A 373 -11.37 8.31 2.96
CA SER A 373 -10.85 7.67 4.16
C SER A 373 -9.74 6.67 3.83
N GLU A 374 -9.07 6.16 4.86
CA GLU A 374 -8.11 5.07 4.75
C GLU A 374 -8.71 3.84 4.06
N GLU A 375 -9.97 3.49 4.37
CA GLU A 375 -10.67 2.35 3.78
C GLU A 375 -10.78 2.45 2.25
N LEU A 376 -11.12 3.64 1.74
CA LEU A 376 -11.19 3.87 0.29
C LEU A 376 -9.82 3.63 -0.36
N TYR A 377 -8.75 4.15 0.23
CA TYR A 377 -7.41 3.98 -0.34
C TYR A 377 -6.92 2.54 -0.25
N LEU A 378 -7.22 1.81 0.82
CA LEU A 378 -6.92 0.38 0.94
C LEU A 378 -7.66 -0.43 -0.14
N TRP A 379 -8.93 -0.13 -0.39
CA TRP A 379 -9.69 -0.75 -1.47
C TRP A 379 -9.09 -0.42 -2.85
N MET A 380 -8.76 0.86 -3.10
CA MET A 380 -8.12 1.29 -4.35
C MET A 380 -6.78 0.60 -4.58
N GLN A 381 -5.95 0.47 -3.54
CA GLN A 381 -4.68 -0.25 -3.61
C GLN A 381 -4.88 -1.69 -4.07
N GLY A 382 -5.87 -2.40 -3.52
CA GLY A 382 -6.19 -3.77 -3.91
C GLY A 382 -6.66 -3.88 -5.37
N GLU A 383 -7.60 -3.03 -5.78
CA GLU A 383 -8.14 -3.06 -7.15
C GLU A 383 -7.12 -2.62 -8.21
N ILE A 384 -6.37 -1.54 -7.94
CA ILE A 384 -5.34 -1.05 -8.85
C ILE A 384 -4.21 -2.08 -8.94
N SER A 385 -3.77 -2.69 -7.83
CA SER A 385 -2.72 -3.71 -7.86
C SER A 385 -3.12 -4.93 -8.71
N ARG A 386 -4.38 -5.38 -8.59
CA ARG A 386 -4.93 -6.46 -9.42
C ARG A 386 -4.91 -6.11 -10.90
N LEU A 387 -5.44 -4.95 -11.27
CA LEU A 387 -5.47 -4.49 -12.66
C LEU A 387 -4.06 -4.29 -13.21
N TYR A 388 -3.16 -3.71 -12.41
CA TYR A 388 -1.77 -3.47 -12.76
C TYR A 388 -1.05 -4.75 -13.17
N TYR A 389 -1.17 -5.82 -12.37
CA TYR A 389 -0.56 -7.11 -12.68
C TYR A 389 -1.17 -7.76 -13.95
N GLN A 390 -2.49 -7.67 -14.14
CA GLN A 390 -3.16 -8.21 -15.33
C GLN A 390 -2.73 -7.49 -16.61
N TYR A 391 -2.66 -6.15 -16.58
CA TYR A 391 -2.17 -5.34 -17.68
C TYR A 391 -0.68 -5.61 -17.96
N TYR A 392 0.14 -5.76 -16.92
CA TYR A 392 1.54 -6.14 -17.08
C TYR A 392 1.67 -7.48 -17.82
N ARG A 393 0.94 -8.52 -17.39
CA ARG A 393 0.98 -9.82 -18.04
C ARG A 393 0.54 -9.74 -19.50
N PHE A 394 -0.49 -8.95 -19.79
CA PHE A 394 -0.99 -8.78 -21.15
C PHE A 394 0.01 -8.01 -22.04
N ALA A 395 0.63 -6.96 -21.51
CA ALA A 395 1.69 -6.22 -22.19
C ALA A 395 2.90 -7.11 -22.48
N PHE A 396 3.35 -7.88 -21.48
CA PHE A 396 4.47 -8.80 -21.59
C PHE A 396 4.23 -9.90 -22.63
N ASP A 397 3.05 -10.50 -22.64
CA ASP A 397 2.69 -11.54 -23.60
C ASP A 397 2.64 -10.98 -25.04
N THR A 398 2.05 -9.80 -25.20
CA THR A 398 2.00 -9.09 -26.48
C THR A 398 3.40 -8.71 -26.97
N ALA A 399 4.28 -8.24 -26.09
CA ALA A 399 5.66 -7.92 -26.40
C ALA A 399 6.47 -9.16 -26.82
N THR A 400 6.31 -10.28 -26.10
CA THR A 400 6.95 -11.56 -26.43
C THR A 400 6.48 -12.07 -27.79
N ARG A 401 5.17 -11.97 -28.07
CA ARG A 401 4.60 -12.33 -29.38
C ARG A 401 5.12 -11.42 -30.48
N ALA A 402 5.25 -10.12 -30.22
CA ALA A 402 5.84 -9.16 -31.16
C ALA A 402 7.30 -9.51 -31.50
N GLU A 403 8.10 -9.87 -30.49
CA GLU A 403 9.50 -10.28 -30.68
C GLU A 403 9.61 -11.54 -31.54
N ARG A 404 8.79 -12.56 -31.27
CA ARG A 404 8.78 -13.77 -32.10
C ARG A 404 8.33 -13.52 -33.52
N THR A 405 7.27 -12.75 -33.70
CA THR A 405 6.79 -12.38 -35.04
C THR A 405 7.88 -11.60 -35.78
N MET A 406 8.60 -10.68 -35.12
CA MET A 406 9.74 -9.97 -35.70
C MET A 406 10.85 -10.93 -36.14
N LYS A 407 11.26 -11.86 -35.26
CA LYS A 407 12.30 -12.87 -35.55
C LYS A 407 11.87 -13.74 -36.74
N ALA A 408 10.61 -14.18 -36.80
CA ALA A 408 10.07 -14.94 -37.93
C ALA A 408 9.88 -14.11 -39.22
N GLU A 409 9.61 -12.82 -39.12
CA GLU A 409 9.43 -11.93 -40.27
C GLU A 409 10.78 -11.58 -40.91
N LEU A 410 11.78 -11.20 -40.10
CA LEU A 410 13.06 -10.72 -40.61
C LEU A 410 14.10 -11.83 -40.76
N MET A 411 14.09 -12.87 -39.90
CA MET A 411 15.04 -14.00 -39.91
C MET A 411 16.49 -13.56 -40.20
N ARG A 412 16.98 -12.71 -39.31
CA ARG A 412 18.31 -12.08 -39.39
C ARG A 412 19.12 -12.59 -38.19
N PRO A 413 20.34 -13.10 -38.40
CA PRO A 413 21.16 -13.59 -37.30
C PRO A 413 21.44 -12.50 -36.25
N GLU A 414 21.45 -11.23 -36.65
CA GLU A 414 21.61 -10.09 -35.75
C GLU A 414 20.46 -9.95 -34.73
N LEU A 415 19.23 -10.28 -35.13
CA LEU A 415 18.05 -10.24 -34.28
C LEU A 415 17.85 -11.54 -33.50
N ASP A 416 18.15 -12.68 -34.12
CA ASP A 416 17.97 -13.99 -33.49
C ASP A 416 18.93 -14.20 -32.31
N ALA A 417 20.11 -13.56 -32.33
CA ALA A 417 21.09 -13.61 -31.24
C ALA A 417 20.74 -12.72 -30.03
N THR A 418 19.80 -11.78 -30.19
CA THR A 418 19.45 -10.81 -29.16
C THR A 418 18.06 -11.12 -28.60
N ASP A 419 17.94 -11.20 -27.28
CA ASP A 419 16.65 -11.24 -26.60
C ASP A 419 16.30 -9.84 -26.13
N PHE A 420 15.22 -9.28 -26.67
CA PHE A 420 14.78 -7.93 -26.36
C PHE A 420 13.92 -7.90 -25.10
N VAL A 421 12.93 -8.80 -25.03
CA VAL A 421 12.00 -8.88 -23.90
C VAL A 421 12.55 -9.85 -22.85
N GLN A 422 12.88 -9.32 -21.67
CA GLN A 422 13.42 -10.10 -20.55
C GLN A 422 12.32 -10.64 -19.64
N PHE A 423 12.56 -11.73 -18.94
CA PHE A 423 11.51 -12.32 -18.10
C PHE A 423 11.34 -11.59 -16.73
N ASP A 424 12.38 -10.91 -16.24
CA ASP A 424 12.47 -10.42 -14.85
C ASP A 424 12.10 -8.95 -14.67
N TYR A 425 11.02 -8.48 -15.30
CA TYR A 425 10.58 -7.10 -15.08
C TYR A 425 9.88 -6.92 -13.74
N TRP A 426 9.12 -7.94 -13.28
CA TRP A 426 8.25 -7.83 -12.11
C TRP A 426 8.95 -8.13 -10.79
N ASP A 427 9.29 -7.06 -10.05
CA ASP A 427 9.80 -7.16 -8.68
C ASP A 427 8.66 -7.23 -7.66
N ALA A 428 8.39 -8.43 -7.14
CA ALA A 428 7.38 -8.66 -6.11
C ALA A 428 7.67 -7.90 -4.80
N GLY A 429 8.93 -7.64 -4.46
CA GLY A 429 9.33 -6.92 -3.25
C GLY A 429 8.97 -5.43 -3.30
N ARG A 430 8.83 -4.87 -4.50
CA ARG A 430 8.41 -3.47 -4.73
C ARG A 430 7.03 -3.36 -5.38
N GLN A 431 6.20 -4.39 -5.23
CA GLN A 431 4.84 -4.45 -5.80
C GLN A 431 4.82 -4.22 -7.32
N GLY A 432 5.89 -4.59 -8.02
CA GLY A 432 6.04 -4.44 -9.47
C GLY A 432 6.20 -2.99 -9.94
N LEU A 433 6.42 -2.01 -9.07
CA LEU A 433 6.64 -0.62 -9.49
C LEU A 433 7.81 -0.53 -10.48
N LEU A 434 7.69 0.36 -11.49
CA LEU A 434 8.65 0.57 -12.59
C LEU A 434 8.76 -0.55 -13.64
N THR A 435 7.94 -1.61 -13.55
CA THR A 435 7.90 -2.67 -14.57
C THR A 435 7.51 -2.14 -15.95
N GLY A 436 6.52 -1.25 -15.99
CA GLY A 436 6.02 -0.65 -17.23
C GLY A 436 7.09 0.18 -17.93
N GLU A 437 7.90 0.93 -17.18
CA GLU A 437 9.01 1.74 -17.70
C GLU A 437 10.09 0.86 -18.35
N ALA A 438 10.48 -0.22 -17.65
CA ALA A 438 11.51 -1.14 -18.13
C ALA A 438 11.04 -1.87 -19.40
N LEU A 439 9.83 -2.45 -19.37
CA LEU A 439 9.26 -3.14 -20.53
C LEU A 439 9.08 -2.19 -21.72
N TYR A 440 8.58 -0.97 -21.49
CA TYR A 440 8.41 0.04 -22.54
C TYR A 440 9.72 0.39 -23.24
N LEU A 441 10.81 0.54 -22.47
CA LEU A 441 12.13 0.83 -23.03
C LEU A 441 12.63 -0.30 -23.93
N ASP A 442 12.49 -1.54 -23.49
CA ASP A 442 12.95 -2.69 -24.26
C ASP A 442 12.11 -2.94 -25.51
N VAL A 443 10.79 -2.72 -25.44
CA VAL A 443 9.92 -2.74 -26.63
C VAL A 443 10.31 -1.62 -27.60
N LYS A 444 10.70 -0.43 -27.12
CA LYS A 444 11.23 0.64 -27.98
C LYS A 444 12.57 0.29 -28.61
N ARG A 445 13.46 -0.39 -27.90
CA ARG A 445 14.71 -0.91 -28.49
C ARG A 445 14.42 -1.92 -29.58
N MET A 446 13.46 -2.81 -29.35
CA MET A 446 12.99 -3.78 -30.34
C MET A 446 12.41 -3.09 -31.59
N GLU A 447 11.61 -2.03 -31.42
CA GLU A 447 11.08 -1.22 -32.53
C GLU A 447 12.19 -0.63 -33.39
N LEU A 448 13.20 -0.01 -32.76
CA LEU A 448 14.35 0.55 -33.49
C LEU A 448 15.15 -0.55 -34.20
N ALA A 449 15.39 -1.68 -33.53
CA ALA A 449 16.08 -2.81 -34.13
C ALA A 449 15.32 -3.39 -35.33
N TYR A 450 13.98 -3.40 -35.29
CA TYR A 450 13.15 -3.76 -36.44
C TYR A 450 13.40 -2.80 -37.61
N HIS A 451 13.36 -1.49 -37.38
CA HIS A 451 13.57 -0.49 -38.43
C HIS A 451 14.97 -0.57 -39.06
N ASP A 452 16.01 -0.80 -38.25
CA ASP A 452 17.39 -0.91 -38.74
C ASP A 452 17.64 -2.17 -39.58
N ASN A 453 16.94 -3.26 -39.25
CA ASN A 453 17.12 -4.57 -39.90
C ASN A 453 16.08 -4.88 -40.99
N ASN A 454 15.00 -4.11 -41.08
CA ASN A 454 14.03 -4.16 -42.16
C ASN A 454 14.60 -3.53 -43.44
N LYS A 455 15.56 -4.25 -44.04
CA LYS A 455 16.22 -3.88 -45.28
C LYS A 455 15.53 -4.55 -46.46
N ARG A 456 15.49 -3.84 -47.60
CA ARG A 456 14.92 -4.38 -48.84
C ARG A 456 15.65 -5.64 -49.28
N GLU A 457 14.89 -6.69 -49.54
CA GLU A 457 15.37 -7.93 -50.14
C GLU A 457 15.19 -7.90 -51.67
N LEU A 458 15.75 -8.87 -52.38
CA LEU A 458 15.54 -8.98 -53.82
C LEU A 458 14.14 -9.52 -54.07
N GLU A 459 13.29 -8.77 -54.75
CA GLU A 459 11.93 -9.18 -55.09
C GLU A 459 11.91 -9.80 -56.49
N LEU A 460 11.46 -11.05 -56.59
CA LEU A 460 11.42 -11.81 -57.84
C LEU A 460 10.04 -12.42 -58.06
N THR A 461 9.70 -12.63 -59.34
CA THR A 461 8.51 -13.38 -59.74
C THR A 461 8.93 -14.59 -60.56
N ARG A 462 8.46 -15.77 -60.17
CA ARG A 462 8.64 -17.03 -60.89
C ARG A 462 7.30 -17.60 -61.31
N HIS A 463 7.18 -17.88 -62.61
CA HIS A 463 6.04 -18.60 -63.16
C HIS A 463 6.38 -20.09 -63.23
N VAL A 464 5.56 -20.91 -62.59
CA VAL A 464 5.73 -22.36 -62.50
C VAL A 464 4.60 -22.99 -63.32
N SER A 465 4.94 -23.44 -64.53
CA SER A 465 4.03 -24.19 -65.39
C SER A 465 4.06 -25.66 -64.99
N LEU A 466 2.91 -26.23 -64.60
CA LEU A 466 2.80 -27.67 -64.33
C LEU A 466 3.14 -28.48 -65.57
N ARG A 467 2.72 -28.03 -66.75
CA ARG A 467 3.05 -28.67 -68.03
C ARG A 467 4.56 -28.83 -68.26
N GLN A 468 5.38 -27.91 -67.75
CA GLN A 468 6.84 -27.96 -67.89
C GLN A 468 7.55 -28.61 -66.72
N LEU A 469 7.06 -28.41 -65.50
CA LEU A 469 7.70 -28.90 -64.28
C LEU A 469 7.35 -30.37 -64.00
N ASP A 470 6.06 -30.69 -64.02
CA ASP A 470 5.54 -32.04 -63.77
C ASP A 470 4.32 -32.33 -64.67
N PRO A 471 4.58 -32.78 -65.92
CA PRO A 471 3.54 -33.23 -66.84
C PRO A 471 2.53 -34.21 -66.25
N LEU A 472 2.98 -35.11 -65.37
CA LEU A 472 2.13 -36.18 -64.84
C LEU A 472 1.12 -35.63 -63.85
N ALA A 473 1.54 -34.69 -63.00
CA ALA A 473 0.62 -34.00 -62.09
C ALA A 473 -0.50 -33.27 -62.85
N LEU A 474 -0.20 -32.65 -64.00
CA LEU A 474 -1.24 -32.02 -64.84
C LEU A 474 -2.22 -33.05 -65.42
N LEU A 475 -1.74 -34.21 -65.85
CA LEU A 475 -2.61 -35.29 -66.35
C LEU A 475 -3.47 -35.88 -65.24
N GLU A 476 -2.89 -36.07 -64.05
CA GLU A 476 -3.61 -36.52 -62.86
C GLU A 476 -4.76 -35.54 -62.54
N LEU A 477 -4.47 -34.24 -62.44
CA LEU A 477 -5.46 -33.20 -62.17
C LEU A 477 -6.64 -33.23 -63.15
N ARG A 478 -6.37 -33.47 -64.44
CA ARG A 478 -7.43 -33.54 -65.47
C ARG A 478 -8.29 -34.79 -65.37
N THR A 479 -7.76 -35.88 -64.84
CA THR A 479 -8.45 -37.17 -64.77
C THR A 479 -9.16 -37.40 -63.44
N THR A 480 -8.52 -37.06 -62.32
CA THR A 480 -9.00 -37.30 -60.96
C THR A 480 -9.56 -36.04 -60.31
N GLY A 481 -9.28 -34.85 -60.85
CA GLY A 481 -9.64 -33.57 -60.23
C GLY A 481 -8.68 -33.13 -59.12
N SER A 482 -7.62 -33.88 -58.81
CA SER A 482 -6.63 -33.49 -57.80
C SER A 482 -5.22 -33.93 -58.17
N CYS A 483 -4.21 -33.16 -57.79
CA CYS A 483 -2.81 -33.53 -57.96
C CYS A 483 -1.93 -32.94 -56.87
N THR A 484 -0.72 -33.47 -56.76
CA THR A 484 0.34 -32.89 -55.94
C THR A 484 1.52 -32.49 -56.83
N VAL A 485 2.12 -31.33 -56.56
CA VAL A 485 3.27 -30.83 -57.32
C VAL A 485 4.35 -30.34 -56.37
N SER A 486 5.59 -30.71 -56.65
CA SER A 486 6.75 -30.28 -55.87
C SER A 486 7.61 -29.33 -56.68
N ILE A 487 7.90 -28.14 -56.13
CA ILE A 487 8.78 -27.14 -56.70
C ILE A 487 10.17 -27.29 -56.03
N PRO A 488 11.14 -27.88 -56.75
CA PRO A 488 12.47 -28.14 -56.19
C PRO A 488 13.36 -26.89 -56.21
N GLU A 489 14.42 -26.90 -55.41
CA GLU A 489 15.38 -25.78 -55.30
C GLU A 489 16.03 -25.43 -56.65
N TRP A 490 16.42 -26.46 -57.41
CA TRP A 490 17.09 -26.31 -58.71
C TRP A 490 16.28 -25.48 -59.71
N PHE A 491 14.95 -25.47 -59.59
CA PHE A 491 14.06 -24.71 -60.49
C PHE A 491 14.26 -23.20 -60.37
N TYR A 492 14.65 -22.71 -59.18
CA TYR A 492 14.98 -21.32 -58.93
C TYR A 492 16.44 -21.00 -59.27
N ASP A 493 17.35 -21.97 -59.09
CA ASP A 493 18.77 -21.82 -59.43
C ASP A 493 19.01 -21.71 -60.94
N LEU A 494 18.13 -22.29 -61.76
CA LEU A 494 18.21 -22.21 -63.22
C LEU A 494 18.15 -20.76 -63.74
N GLN A 495 17.50 -19.85 -63.01
CA GLN A 495 17.45 -18.42 -63.34
C GLN A 495 18.37 -17.57 -62.46
N THR A 496 18.43 -17.87 -61.17
CA THR A 496 19.14 -17.05 -60.18
C THR A 496 20.02 -17.91 -59.26
N PRO A 497 21.15 -18.42 -59.77
CA PRO A 497 22.07 -19.20 -58.96
C PRO A 497 22.71 -18.32 -57.88
N GLY A 498 22.90 -18.88 -56.68
CA GLY A 498 23.55 -18.16 -55.56
C GLY A 498 22.62 -17.27 -54.74
N HIS A 499 21.30 -17.34 -54.98
CA HIS A 499 20.31 -16.78 -54.07
C HIS A 499 19.97 -17.80 -52.96
N TYR A 500 19.87 -17.30 -51.74
CA TYR A 500 19.41 -18.05 -50.58
C TYR A 500 18.25 -17.29 -49.91
N MET A 501 17.68 -17.84 -48.84
CA MET A 501 16.57 -17.23 -48.12
C MET A 501 15.35 -16.93 -49.00
N ARG A 502 14.99 -17.87 -49.88
CA ARG A 502 13.88 -17.69 -50.82
C ARG A 502 12.55 -17.88 -50.10
N ARG A 503 11.82 -16.80 -49.86
CA ARG A 503 10.55 -16.80 -49.12
C ARG A 503 9.41 -16.25 -49.95
N ILE A 504 8.28 -16.93 -49.94
CA ILE A 504 7.09 -16.55 -50.68
C ILE A 504 6.53 -15.26 -50.08
N LYS A 505 6.19 -14.31 -50.96
CA LYS A 505 5.44 -13.10 -50.62
C LYS A 505 3.97 -13.23 -50.98
N SER A 506 3.68 -13.85 -52.14
CA SER A 506 2.31 -14.16 -52.56
C SER A 506 2.33 -15.23 -53.66
N VAL A 507 1.30 -16.05 -53.73
CA VAL A 507 1.07 -16.99 -54.83
C VAL A 507 -0.26 -16.68 -55.49
N ALA A 508 -0.28 -16.62 -56.81
CA ALA A 508 -1.50 -16.56 -57.59
C ALA A 508 -1.55 -17.71 -58.61
N LEU A 509 -2.74 -18.12 -58.99
CA LEU A 509 -2.99 -19.26 -59.85
C LEU A 509 -3.68 -18.81 -61.15
N SER A 510 -3.17 -19.28 -62.28
CA SER A 510 -3.82 -19.14 -63.59
C SER A 510 -4.07 -20.53 -64.18
N ILE A 511 -5.30 -20.79 -64.59
CA ILE A 511 -5.74 -22.06 -65.19
C ILE A 511 -6.35 -21.74 -66.55
N PRO A 512 -5.55 -21.72 -67.63
CA PRO A 512 -6.08 -21.51 -68.97
C PRO A 512 -6.88 -22.75 -69.42
N CYS A 513 -8.21 -22.59 -69.46
CA CYS A 513 -9.18 -23.62 -69.80
C CYS A 513 -10.37 -23.02 -70.54
N VAL A 514 -11.28 -23.87 -71.05
CA VAL A 514 -12.48 -23.42 -71.75
C VAL A 514 -13.65 -23.47 -70.76
N VAL A 515 -14.12 -22.30 -70.34
CA VAL A 515 -15.25 -22.12 -69.41
C VAL A 515 -16.37 -21.32 -70.05
N GLY A 516 -17.61 -21.55 -69.61
CA GLY A 516 -18.77 -20.80 -70.04
C GLY A 516 -18.81 -19.38 -69.45
N PRO A 517 -19.63 -18.46 -70.00
CA PRO A 517 -19.86 -17.14 -69.41
C PRO A 517 -20.41 -17.26 -67.98
N TYR A 518 -19.89 -16.46 -67.05
CA TYR A 518 -20.30 -16.42 -65.63
C TYR A 518 -20.10 -17.73 -64.84
N THR A 519 -19.33 -18.70 -65.37
CA THR A 519 -18.93 -19.90 -64.62
C THR A 519 -17.71 -19.58 -63.75
N SER A 520 -17.78 -19.87 -62.46
CA SER A 520 -16.63 -19.69 -61.55
C SER A 520 -15.65 -20.86 -61.66
N LEU A 521 -14.36 -20.56 -61.56
CA LEU A 521 -13.30 -21.57 -61.53
C LEU A 521 -12.85 -21.76 -60.09
N ASN A 522 -13.48 -22.73 -59.41
CA ASN A 522 -13.23 -23.01 -58.00
C ASN A 522 -12.12 -24.05 -57.86
N CYS A 523 -10.86 -23.62 -57.81
CA CYS A 523 -9.73 -24.50 -57.55
C CYS A 523 -9.09 -24.19 -56.20
N THR A 524 -8.95 -25.22 -55.36
CA THR A 524 -8.26 -25.14 -54.06
C THR A 524 -6.78 -25.38 -54.25
N LEU A 525 -5.96 -24.45 -53.76
CA LEU A 525 -4.51 -24.55 -53.70
C LEU A 525 -4.08 -24.58 -52.23
N ALA A 526 -3.39 -25.63 -51.81
CA ALA A 526 -2.93 -25.80 -50.44
C ALA A 526 -1.42 -26.08 -50.39
N LEU A 527 -0.72 -25.45 -49.44
CA LEU A 527 0.70 -25.69 -49.22
C LEU A 527 0.86 -26.87 -48.26
N GLN A 528 1.50 -27.96 -48.69
CA GLN A 528 1.72 -29.15 -47.86
C GLN A 528 3.01 -29.04 -47.05
N ARG A 529 4.09 -28.58 -47.69
CA ARG A 529 5.42 -28.45 -47.08
C ARG A 529 6.19 -27.35 -47.79
N SER A 530 7.01 -26.60 -47.05
CA SER A 530 7.99 -25.70 -47.63
C SER A 530 9.31 -25.75 -46.89
N THR A 531 10.37 -25.31 -47.57
CA THR A 531 11.73 -25.28 -47.03
C THR A 531 12.39 -23.96 -47.39
N VAL A 532 13.03 -23.33 -46.40
CA VAL A 532 13.86 -22.13 -46.59
C VAL A 532 15.32 -22.49 -46.36
N ARG A 533 16.21 -22.12 -47.29
CA ARG A 533 17.66 -22.15 -47.04
C ARG A 533 18.06 -20.88 -46.27
N THR A 534 18.27 -20.99 -44.98
CA THR A 534 18.59 -19.88 -44.06
C THR A 534 20.04 -19.43 -44.14
N SER A 535 20.96 -20.35 -44.44
CA SER A 535 22.40 -20.06 -44.51
C SER A 535 22.96 -20.14 -45.95
N PRO A 536 23.83 -19.20 -46.35
CA PRO A 536 24.50 -19.22 -47.64
C PRO A 536 25.72 -20.18 -47.68
N GLN A 537 26.06 -20.84 -46.58
CA GLN A 537 27.27 -21.66 -46.47
C GLN A 537 27.15 -23.00 -47.21
N LEU A 538 28.28 -23.52 -47.70
CA LEU A 538 28.38 -24.87 -48.27
C LEU A 538 28.82 -25.85 -47.18
N LEU A 539 28.13 -26.98 -47.04
CA LEU A 539 28.50 -28.04 -46.11
C LEU A 539 29.35 -29.07 -46.85
N ASN A 540 30.57 -29.33 -46.39
CA ASN A 540 31.53 -30.23 -47.05
C ASN A 540 31.74 -29.91 -48.56
N ASN A 541 31.73 -28.63 -48.93
CA ASN A 541 31.75 -28.15 -50.32
C ASN A 541 30.58 -28.62 -51.20
N GLY A 542 29.53 -29.21 -50.63
CA GLY A 542 28.30 -29.63 -51.31
C GLY A 542 27.19 -28.58 -51.27
N TYR A 543 26.45 -28.46 -52.38
CA TYR A 543 25.29 -27.57 -52.47
C TYR A 543 24.00 -28.26 -52.03
N ALA A 544 23.79 -29.53 -52.41
CA ALA A 544 22.68 -30.36 -51.95
C ALA A 544 22.51 -30.36 -50.42
N ARG A 545 21.26 -30.58 -50.02
CA ARG A 545 20.88 -30.81 -48.62
C ARG A 545 21.45 -32.14 -48.12
N ALA A 546 22.14 -32.12 -46.99
CA ALA A 546 22.74 -33.31 -46.39
C ALA A 546 21.83 -33.90 -45.30
N GLY A 547 20.79 -34.64 -45.69
CA GLY A 547 19.86 -35.28 -44.76
C GLY A 547 18.82 -34.34 -44.14
N SER A 548 18.10 -34.82 -43.12
CA SER A 548 17.06 -34.05 -42.42
C SER A 548 17.63 -32.93 -41.56
N ASP A 549 18.78 -33.16 -40.91
CA ASP A 549 19.31 -32.32 -39.82
C ASP A 549 20.31 -31.25 -40.29
N ASP A 550 20.14 -30.75 -41.51
CA ASP A 550 21.00 -29.71 -42.09
C ASP A 550 20.60 -28.32 -41.58
N PHE A 551 21.43 -27.72 -40.72
CA PHE A 551 21.19 -26.40 -40.11
C PHE A 551 21.01 -25.25 -41.12
N ARG A 552 21.43 -25.45 -42.38
CA ARG A 552 21.26 -24.45 -43.44
C ARG A 552 19.83 -24.36 -43.94
N PHE A 553 18.97 -25.31 -43.56
CA PHE A 553 17.58 -25.38 -43.99
C PHE A 553 16.63 -25.38 -42.80
N THR A 554 15.50 -24.71 -42.98
CA THR A 554 14.38 -24.75 -42.05
C THR A 554 13.15 -25.23 -42.81
N ASP A 555 12.56 -26.33 -42.34
CA ASP A 555 11.36 -26.91 -42.91
C ASP A 555 10.11 -26.39 -42.19
N TYR A 556 9.13 -26.01 -42.98
CA TYR A 556 7.79 -25.66 -42.53
C TYR A 556 6.84 -26.71 -43.06
N PHE A 557 6.11 -27.37 -42.16
CA PHE A 557 5.01 -28.23 -42.53
C PHE A 557 3.77 -27.36 -42.60
N GLY A 558 3.13 -27.31 -43.77
CA GLY A 558 1.99 -26.42 -44.00
C GLY A 558 0.86 -26.80 -43.07
N SER A 559 0.55 -25.92 -42.11
CA SER A 559 -0.60 -26.07 -41.23
C SER A 559 -1.83 -25.51 -41.94
N THR A 560 -2.55 -26.34 -42.69
CA THR A 560 -3.90 -26.00 -43.22
C THR A 560 -4.04 -24.69 -44.02
N ASP A 561 -2.95 -24.09 -44.50
CA ASP A 561 -3.02 -22.90 -45.34
C ASP A 561 -3.51 -23.31 -46.74
N ALA A 562 -4.64 -22.76 -47.15
CA ALA A 562 -5.21 -22.98 -48.46
C ALA A 562 -5.92 -21.71 -48.97
N VAL A 563 -5.90 -21.54 -50.28
CA VAL A 563 -6.67 -20.52 -50.99
C VAL A 563 -7.57 -21.17 -52.03
N VAL A 564 -8.66 -20.50 -52.37
CA VAL A 564 -9.58 -20.95 -53.42
C VAL A 564 -9.68 -19.86 -54.48
N THR A 565 -9.55 -20.26 -55.73
CA THR A 565 -9.72 -19.38 -56.89
C THR A 565 -11.20 -19.22 -57.26
N SER A 566 -11.52 -18.16 -57.98
CA SER A 566 -12.86 -17.90 -58.53
C SER A 566 -12.81 -17.46 -59.99
N MET A 567 -11.77 -16.74 -60.41
CA MET A 567 -11.63 -16.23 -61.79
C MET A 567 -10.69 -17.07 -62.65
N GLY A 568 -9.74 -17.78 -62.04
CA GLY A 568 -8.83 -18.66 -62.76
C GLY A 568 -7.74 -17.96 -63.60
N SER A 569 -7.58 -16.64 -63.48
CA SER A 569 -6.52 -15.87 -64.14
C SER A 569 -5.85 -14.94 -63.14
N ASN A 570 -4.57 -15.19 -62.84
CA ASN A 570 -3.75 -14.48 -61.87
C ASN A 570 -4.48 -14.26 -60.53
N ASP A 571 -5.14 -15.32 -60.05
CA ASP A 571 -6.03 -15.27 -58.90
C ASP A 571 -5.28 -15.75 -57.64
N ALA A 572 -5.16 -14.88 -56.64
CA ALA A 572 -4.48 -15.19 -55.37
C ALA A 572 -5.43 -15.75 -54.29
N GLY A 573 -6.72 -15.92 -54.60
CA GLY A 573 -7.74 -16.34 -53.65
C GLY A 573 -8.08 -15.30 -52.59
N MET A 574 -7.89 -14.02 -52.92
CA MET A 574 -8.30 -12.86 -52.13
C MET A 574 -9.06 -11.89 -53.04
N PHE A 575 -10.04 -11.16 -52.50
CA PHE A 575 -10.75 -10.13 -53.26
C PHE A 575 -9.82 -9.00 -53.71
N GLU A 576 -8.90 -8.59 -52.83
CA GLU A 576 -7.86 -7.61 -53.12
C GLU A 576 -6.53 -8.07 -52.51
N THR A 577 -5.46 -8.01 -53.30
CA THR A 577 -4.10 -8.37 -52.85
C THR A 577 -3.33 -7.13 -52.42
N ASN A 578 -3.51 -6.71 -51.17
CA ASN A 578 -2.80 -5.56 -50.62
C ASN A 578 -1.54 -5.98 -49.86
N LEU A 579 -0.37 -5.56 -50.35
CA LEU A 579 0.92 -5.82 -49.71
C LEU A 579 1.14 -5.04 -48.39
N HIS A 580 0.30 -4.03 -48.12
CA HIS A 580 0.35 -3.20 -46.92
C HIS A 580 -0.64 -3.64 -45.83
N ASP A 581 -1.34 -4.77 -45.98
CA ASP A 581 -2.18 -5.31 -44.91
C ASP A 581 -1.30 -5.65 -43.68
N GLU A 582 -1.81 -5.37 -42.50
CA GLU A 582 -1.18 -5.74 -41.23
C GLU A 582 -1.14 -7.25 -41.05
N ARG A 583 -2.00 -7.99 -41.74
CA ARG A 583 -2.00 -9.46 -41.74
C ARG A 583 -1.04 -10.02 -42.79
N PHE A 584 -0.55 -11.23 -42.53
CA PHE A 584 0.20 -11.97 -43.54
C PHE A 584 -0.71 -12.40 -44.69
N LEU A 585 -0.20 -12.30 -45.91
CA LEU A 585 -0.86 -12.86 -47.08
C LEU A 585 -0.83 -14.39 -47.03
N PRO A 586 -1.73 -15.08 -47.75
CA PRO A 586 -1.68 -16.53 -47.86
C PRO A 586 -0.30 -17.01 -48.33
N PHE A 587 0.25 -17.98 -47.59
CA PHE A 587 1.58 -18.57 -47.81
C PHE A 587 2.77 -17.59 -47.64
N GLU A 588 2.54 -16.37 -47.14
CA GLU A 588 3.61 -15.42 -46.92
C GLU A 588 4.60 -15.92 -45.87
N GLY A 589 5.89 -15.77 -46.16
CA GLY A 589 6.98 -16.19 -45.28
C GLY A 589 7.37 -17.66 -45.42
N ALA A 590 6.54 -18.50 -46.06
CA ALA A 590 6.87 -19.88 -46.39
C ALA A 590 8.04 -19.98 -47.38
N GLY A 591 8.70 -21.13 -47.44
CA GLY A 591 9.80 -21.36 -48.38
C GLY A 591 9.35 -21.46 -49.83
N ALA A 592 10.12 -20.87 -50.75
CA ALA A 592 9.83 -20.98 -52.18
C ALA A 592 9.98 -22.42 -52.68
N VAL A 593 10.89 -23.20 -52.08
CA VAL A 593 10.99 -24.66 -52.29
C VAL A 593 9.84 -25.30 -51.52
N SER A 594 8.90 -25.88 -52.24
CA SER A 594 7.58 -26.18 -51.67
C SER A 594 6.86 -27.32 -52.38
N SER A 595 5.94 -27.98 -51.67
CA SER A 595 5.06 -29.01 -52.20
C SER A 595 3.61 -28.56 -52.02
N TRP A 596 2.83 -28.62 -53.09
CA TRP A 596 1.48 -28.09 -53.19
C TRP A 596 0.48 -29.18 -53.52
N SER A 597 -0.71 -29.07 -52.98
CA SER A 597 -1.89 -29.82 -53.40
C SER A 597 -2.82 -28.89 -54.17
N ILE A 598 -3.25 -29.33 -55.34
CA ILE A 598 -4.19 -28.62 -56.20
C ILE A 598 -5.42 -29.52 -56.34
N GLY A 599 -6.60 -28.98 -56.03
CA GLY A 599 -7.86 -29.71 -56.05
C GLY A 599 -8.96 -28.94 -56.76
N LEU A 600 -9.75 -29.68 -57.54
CA LEU A 600 -10.97 -29.23 -58.21
C LEU A 600 -12.15 -30.08 -57.70
N PRO A 601 -13.36 -29.52 -57.60
CA PRO A 601 -14.55 -30.28 -57.17
C PRO A 601 -14.83 -31.47 -58.10
N THR A 602 -14.99 -32.68 -57.54
CA THR A 602 -15.22 -33.91 -58.32
C THR A 602 -16.69 -34.28 -58.45
N ASP A 603 -17.49 -34.03 -57.41
CA ASP A 603 -18.89 -34.47 -57.37
C ASP A 603 -19.77 -33.65 -58.33
N PHE A 604 -19.47 -32.36 -58.47
CA PHE A 604 -20.17 -31.43 -59.35
C PHE A 604 -19.14 -30.54 -60.09
N PRO A 605 -18.52 -31.03 -61.19
CA PRO A 605 -17.55 -30.25 -61.95
C PRO A 605 -18.24 -29.07 -62.65
N ALA A 606 -17.71 -27.86 -62.43
CA ALA A 606 -18.28 -26.63 -63.00
C ALA A 606 -18.02 -26.48 -64.52
N PHE A 607 -16.98 -27.14 -65.04
CA PHE A 607 -16.60 -27.16 -66.45
C PHE A 607 -15.83 -28.45 -66.77
N ASP A 608 -15.55 -28.68 -68.05
CA ASP A 608 -14.79 -29.85 -68.49
C ASP A 608 -13.28 -29.66 -68.21
N TYR A 609 -12.76 -30.40 -67.22
CA TYR A 609 -11.35 -30.37 -66.82
C TYR A 609 -10.41 -30.85 -67.92
N THR A 610 -10.90 -31.59 -68.91
CA THR A 610 -10.10 -31.98 -70.08
C THR A 610 -9.74 -30.80 -70.98
N THR A 611 -10.32 -29.63 -70.76
CA THR A 611 -9.97 -28.40 -71.49
C THR A 611 -8.80 -27.64 -70.86
N ILE A 612 -8.32 -28.04 -69.67
CA ILE A 612 -7.19 -27.41 -68.99
C ILE A 612 -5.91 -27.64 -69.81
N SER A 613 -5.35 -26.55 -70.31
CA SER A 613 -4.13 -26.57 -71.13
C SER A 613 -2.85 -26.55 -70.29
N ASP A 614 -2.88 -25.84 -69.17
CA ASP A 614 -1.80 -25.75 -68.19
C ASP A 614 -2.37 -25.27 -66.84
N VAL A 615 -1.57 -25.36 -65.80
CA VAL A 615 -1.78 -24.68 -64.52
C VAL A 615 -0.51 -23.93 -64.19
N VAL A 616 -0.62 -22.62 -64.03
CA VAL A 616 0.53 -21.74 -63.81
C VAL A 616 0.44 -21.13 -62.42
N LEU A 617 1.42 -21.44 -61.57
CA LEU A 617 1.59 -20.74 -60.30
C LEU A 617 2.49 -19.53 -60.53
N HIS A 618 1.98 -18.35 -60.18
CA HIS A 618 2.71 -17.09 -60.14
C HIS A 618 3.23 -16.89 -58.73
N VAL A 619 4.46 -17.34 -58.47
CA VAL A 619 5.10 -17.24 -57.16
C VAL A 619 5.91 -15.95 -57.11
N ARG A 620 5.46 -14.98 -56.31
CA ARG A 620 6.28 -13.81 -55.94
C ARG A 620 7.02 -14.17 -54.67
N TYR A 621 8.34 -13.98 -54.66
CA TYR A 621 9.18 -14.33 -53.54
C TYR A 621 10.30 -13.31 -53.34
N THR A 622 10.79 -13.20 -52.11
CA THR A 622 11.99 -12.46 -51.78
C THR A 622 13.19 -13.39 -51.65
N ALA A 623 14.39 -12.88 -51.91
CA ALA A 623 15.63 -13.63 -51.75
C ALA A 623 16.80 -12.72 -51.33
N ARG A 624 17.87 -13.35 -50.83
CA ARG A 624 19.15 -12.71 -50.49
C ARG A 624 20.25 -13.25 -51.39
N ALA A 625 21.21 -12.42 -51.75
CA ALA A 625 22.36 -12.83 -52.57
C ALA A 625 23.52 -13.31 -51.67
N ALA A 626 24.04 -14.51 -51.93
CA ALA A 626 25.18 -15.10 -51.23
C ALA A 626 26.53 -14.90 -51.95
N GLY A 627 26.52 -14.33 -53.15
CA GLY A 627 27.71 -14.18 -54.01
C GLY A 627 28.12 -15.45 -54.76
N ASP A 628 29.24 -15.35 -55.47
CA ASP A 628 29.75 -16.34 -56.43
C ASP A 628 29.95 -17.78 -55.91
N PRO A 629 30.47 -18.02 -54.69
CA PRO A 629 30.77 -19.39 -54.24
C PRO A 629 29.56 -20.30 -54.22
N LEU A 630 28.41 -19.81 -53.75
CA LEU A 630 27.18 -20.58 -53.72
C LEU A 630 26.64 -20.82 -55.14
N GLY A 631 26.63 -19.77 -55.97
CA GLY A 631 26.09 -19.85 -57.32
C GLY A 631 26.88 -20.78 -58.25
N LYS A 632 28.22 -20.78 -58.17
CA LYS A 632 29.08 -21.65 -58.99
C LYS A 632 28.87 -23.12 -58.65
N THR A 633 28.83 -23.47 -57.37
CA THR A 633 28.59 -24.86 -56.92
C THR A 633 27.19 -25.32 -57.28
N ALA A 634 26.16 -24.48 -57.06
CA ALA A 634 24.78 -24.78 -57.45
C ALA A 634 24.66 -25.04 -58.96
N THR A 635 25.27 -24.21 -59.79
CA THR A 635 25.25 -24.37 -61.25
C THR A 635 25.99 -25.62 -61.70
N THR A 636 27.08 -25.99 -61.04
CA THR A 636 27.85 -27.19 -61.36
C THR A 636 27.03 -28.44 -61.05
N GLU A 637 26.41 -28.49 -59.87
CA GLU A 637 25.56 -29.60 -59.44
C GLU A 637 24.30 -29.71 -60.33
N LEU A 638 23.68 -28.58 -60.70
CA LEU A 638 22.58 -28.52 -61.66
C LEU A 638 22.98 -29.10 -63.02
N LYS A 639 24.14 -28.75 -63.56
CA LYS A 639 24.60 -29.29 -64.84
C LYS A 639 24.79 -30.80 -64.77
N SER A 640 25.31 -31.32 -63.66
CA SER A 640 25.44 -32.77 -63.48
C SER A 640 24.08 -33.47 -63.39
N SER A 641 23.09 -32.89 -62.70
CA SER A 641 21.77 -33.52 -62.55
C SER A 641 20.95 -33.50 -63.85
N LEU A 642 21.08 -32.46 -64.68
CA LEU A 642 20.40 -32.39 -65.99
C LEU A 642 21.00 -33.32 -67.05
N ALA A 643 22.27 -33.71 -66.89
CA ALA A 643 22.96 -34.61 -67.81
C ALA A 643 22.76 -36.10 -67.45
N ASP A 644 22.39 -36.41 -66.20
CA ASP A 644 22.20 -37.79 -65.73
C ASP A 644 20.95 -38.44 -66.36
N ALA A 645 21.16 -39.49 -67.15
CA ALA A 645 20.11 -40.24 -67.84
C ALA A 645 19.10 -40.91 -66.91
N ASN A 646 19.52 -41.28 -65.69
CA ASN A 646 18.67 -41.98 -64.73
C ASN A 646 17.98 -41.03 -63.75
N ALA A 647 18.53 -39.83 -63.53
CA ALA A 647 18.07 -38.89 -62.52
C ALA A 647 17.54 -37.55 -63.09
N SER A 648 17.59 -37.33 -64.41
CA SER A 648 17.12 -36.08 -65.02
C SER A 648 15.62 -35.84 -64.75
N PRO A 649 15.25 -34.67 -64.19
CA PRO A 649 13.86 -34.31 -63.94
C PRO A 649 13.15 -33.76 -65.19
N LEU A 650 13.82 -33.67 -66.35
CA LEU A 650 13.28 -32.99 -67.51
C LEU A 650 12.28 -33.87 -68.28
N ALA A 651 11.08 -33.33 -68.47
CA ALA A 651 10.04 -33.91 -69.30
C ALA A 651 9.32 -32.83 -70.11
N ALA A 652 8.84 -33.17 -71.30
CA ALA A 652 8.02 -32.31 -72.14
C ALA A 652 6.69 -32.99 -72.42
N LEU A 653 5.59 -32.28 -72.14
CA LEU A 653 4.23 -32.76 -72.41
C LEU A 653 3.72 -32.19 -73.74
N PHE A 654 3.26 -33.09 -74.60
CA PHE A 654 2.56 -32.77 -75.83
C PHE A 654 1.15 -33.37 -75.83
N MET A 655 0.16 -32.54 -76.09
CA MET A 655 -1.22 -32.94 -76.27
C MET A 655 -1.42 -33.22 -77.77
N LEU A 656 -1.47 -34.48 -78.16
CA LEU A 656 -1.40 -34.85 -79.58
C LEU A 656 -2.51 -34.22 -80.42
N ARG A 657 -3.71 -34.09 -79.85
CA ARG A 657 -4.87 -33.49 -80.52
C ARG A 657 -4.76 -31.97 -80.71
N SER A 658 -4.19 -31.23 -79.74
CA SER A 658 -4.14 -29.77 -79.78
C SER A 658 -2.82 -29.22 -80.32
N ASP A 659 -1.69 -29.87 -79.98
CA ASP A 659 -0.37 -29.44 -80.43
C ASP A 659 -0.05 -29.96 -81.85
N PHE A 660 -0.64 -31.10 -82.24
CA PHE A 660 -0.49 -31.71 -83.56
C PHE A 660 -1.84 -32.00 -84.24
N PRO A 661 -2.70 -30.99 -84.47
CA PRO A 661 -4.07 -31.21 -84.93
C PRO A 661 -4.14 -31.85 -86.32
N THR A 662 -3.25 -31.47 -87.24
CA THR A 662 -3.21 -32.04 -88.60
C THR A 662 -2.76 -33.51 -88.62
N PRO A 663 -1.62 -33.89 -88.00
CA PRO A 663 -1.25 -35.30 -87.82
C PRO A 663 -2.32 -36.13 -87.11
N TRP A 664 -2.94 -35.57 -86.07
CA TRP A 664 -3.97 -36.25 -85.31
C TRP A 664 -5.22 -36.54 -86.14
N ALA A 665 -5.72 -35.56 -86.91
CA ALA A 665 -6.87 -35.75 -87.78
C ALA A 665 -6.61 -36.78 -88.90
N ALA A 666 -5.38 -36.82 -89.43
CA ALA A 666 -4.97 -37.81 -90.41
C ALA A 666 -4.92 -39.23 -89.81
N PHE A 667 -4.47 -39.36 -88.56
CA PHE A 667 -4.49 -40.63 -87.83
C PHE A 667 -5.91 -41.08 -87.47
N ALA A 668 -6.75 -40.21 -86.93
CA ALA A 668 -8.11 -40.56 -86.50
C ALA A 668 -8.99 -41.04 -87.67
N ASN A 669 -8.86 -40.44 -88.85
CA ASN A 669 -9.66 -40.78 -90.04
C ASN A 669 -8.99 -41.78 -91.00
N GLY A 670 -7.74 -42.16 -90.75
CA GLY A 670 -6.93 -43.01 -91.63
C GLY A 670 -6.65 -44.41 -91.08
N THR A 671 -5.90 -45.21 -91.84
CA THR A 671 -5.42 -46.55 -91.45
C THR A 671 -3.93 -46.60 -91.10
N ASN A 672 -3.19 -45.52 -91.33
CA ASN A 672 -1.74 -45.43 -91.09
C ASN A 672 -1.40 -45.16 -89.62
N ASN A 673 -0.13 -45.36 -89.26
CA ASN A 673 0.44 -44.97 -87.97
C ASN A 673 0.43 -43.44 -87.79
N LEU A 674 0.45 -42.98 -86.54
CA LEU A 674 0.52 -41.56 -86.23
C LEU A 674 1.94 -41.05 -86.50
N ALA A 675 2.11 -40.27 -87.57
CA ALA A 675 3.38 -39.64 -87.93
C ALA A 675 3.46 -38.22 -87.34
N LEU A 676 4.40 -38.01 -86.41
CA LEU A 676 4.65 -36.75 -85.72
C LEU A 676 6.01 -36.20 -86.12
N ARG A 677 6.14 -34.88 -86.19
CA ARG A 677 7.44 -34.21 -86.32
C ARG A 677 7.73 -33.46 -85.02
N LEU A 678 8.70 -33.96 -84.26
CA LEU A 678 9.17 -33.29 -83.06
C LEU A 678 10.30 -32.34 -83.47
N SER A 679 10.07 -31.02 -83.37
CA SER A 679 11.15 -30.03 -83.53
C SER A 679 11.80 -29.73 -82.18
N LYS A 680 13.08 -29.35 -82.20
CA LYS A 680 13.83 -28.95 -81.01
C LYS A 680 13.22 -27.72 -80.33
N ASP A 681 12.51 -26.89 -81.09
CA ASP A 681 11.89 -25.65 -80.61
C ASP A 681 10.68 -25.89 -79.71
N LEU A 682 10.14 -27.11 -79.71
CA LEU A 682 9.08 -27.55 -78.79
C LEU A 682 9.59 -27.81 -77.36
N PHE A 683 10.90 -27.85 -77.15
CA PHE A 683 11.53 -28.01 -75.84
C PHE A 683 11.84 -26.64 -75.20
N PRO A 684 11.94 -26.55 -73.86
CA PRO A 684 12.23 -25.29 -73.18
C PRO A 684 13.51 -24.60 -73.69
N TYR A 685 13.48 -23.27 -73.82
CA TYR A 685 14.59 -22.48 -74.36
C TYR A 685 15.95 -22.78 -73.70
N ALA A 686 15.97 -22.98 -72.38
CA ALA A 686 17.18 -23.25 -71.60
C ALA A 686 17.96 -24.50 -72.06
N VAL A 687 17.31 -25.45 -72.72
CA VAL A 687 17.92 -26.71 -73.18
C VAL A 687 18.05 -26.79 -74.71
N GLN A 688 17.49 -25.83 -75.48
CA GLN A 688 17.55 -25.87 -76.95
C GLN A 688 18.98 -25.75 -77.48
N ALA A 689 19.85 -25.00 -76.80
CA ALA A 689 21.27 -24.89 -77.15
C ALA A 689 22.11 -26.10 -76.69
N LYS A 690 21.52 -27.03 -75.95
CA LYS A 690 22.18 -28.22 -75.39
C LYS A 690 21.98 -29.46 -76.27
N THR A 691 22.78 -30.48 -76.04
CA THR A 691 22.57 -31.78 -76.70
C THR A 691 21.46 -32.51 -75.95
N LEU A 692 20.35 -32.77 -76.64
CA LEU A 692 19.18 -33.44 -76.07
C LEU A 692 19.27 -34.95 -76.31
N THR A 693 19.20 -35.74 -75.24
CA THR A 693 19.11 -37.20 -75.35
C THR A 693 17.76 -37.64 -74.81
N VAL A 694 16.89 -38.17 -75.68
CA VAL A 694 15.58 -38.66 -75.26
C VAL A 694 15.74 -40.03 -74.61
N THR A 695 15.29 -40.14 -73.36
CA THR A 695 15.41 -41.36 -72.55
C THR A 695 14.16 -42.24 -72.65
N ALA A 696 12.97 -41.64 -72.78
CA ALA A 696 11.72 -42.37 -72.95
C ALA A 696 10.66 -41.54 -73.70
N LEU A 697 9.82 -42.24 -74.47
CA LEU A 697 8.56 -41.73 -75.01
C LEU A 697 7.40 -42.48 -74.35
N GLU A 698 6.55 -41.76 -73.63
CA GLU A 698 5.46 -42.32 -72.83
C GLU A 698 4.14 -41.72 -73.30
N LEU A 699 3.21 -42.56 -73.76
CA LEU A 699 1.87 -42.16 -74.12
C LEU A 699 0.92 -42.37 -72.94
N TYR A 700 0.01 -41.42 -72.75
CA TYR A 700 -0.98 -41.45 -71.70
C TYR A 700 -2.38 -41.16 -72.26
N ALA A 701 -3.38 -41.86 -71.75
CA ALA A 701 -4.79 -41.59 -72.04
C ALA A 701 -5.65 -41.91 -70.81
N SER A 702 -6.78 -41.21 -70.67
CA SER A 702 -7.78 -41.54 -69.64
C SER A 702 -8.69 -42.65 -70.14
N VAL A 703 -8.78 -43.75 -69.40
CA VAL A 703 -9.69 -44.86 -69.68
C VAL A 703 -10.45 -45.18 -68.38
N ASN A 704 -11.78 -45.06 -68.41
CA ASN A 704 -12.66 -45.28 -67.25
C ASN A 704 -12.28 -44.47 -65.99
N GLY A 705 -11.82 -43.22 -66.16
CA GLY A 705 -11.43 -42.35 -65.05
C GLY A 705 -10.05 -42.65 -64.44
N ALA A 706 -9.28 -43.58 -65.03
CA ALA A 706 -7.90 -43.86 -64.62
C ALA A 706 -6.92 -43.52 -65.76
N LEU A 707 -5.73 -43.04 -65.38
CA LEU A 707 -4.66 -42.74 -66.33
C LEU A 707 -3.92 -44.03 -66.72
N GLN A 708 -4.00 -44.42 -67.98
CA GLN A 708 -3.27 -45.57 -68.53
C GLN A 708 -1.99 -45.09 -69.22
N LYS A 709 -0.91 -45.87 -69.08
CA LYS A 709 0.42 -45.56 -69.62
C LYS A 709 0.85 -46.60 -70.64
N LEU A 710 1.39 -46.15 -71.78
CA LEU A 710 2.03 -46.97 -72.79
C LEU A 710 3.43 -46.41 -73.08
N THR A 711 4.48 -47.19 -72.78
CA THR A 711 5.86 -46.81 -73.13
C THR A 711 6.19 -47.31 -74.53
N VAL A 712 6.67 -46.41 -75.40
CA VAL A 712 7.07 -46.77 -76.77
C VAL A 712 8.40 -47.54 -76.73
N ASN A 713 8.38 -48.79 -77.20
CA ASN A 713 9.55 -49.67 -77.24
C ASN A 713 9.55 -50.51 -78.54
N PRO A 714 10.62 -50.51 -79.36
CA PRO A 714 11.87 -49.75 -79.20
C PRO A 714 11.70 -48.24 -79.35
N LEU A 715 12.59 -47.46 -78.72
CA LEU A 715 12.63 -46.01 -78.84
C LEU A 715 12.97 -45.63 -80.31
N PRO A 716 12.20 -44.74 -80.96
CA PRO A 716 12.52 -44.23 -82.29
C PRO A 716 13.87 -43.49 -82.33
N ASP A 717 14.53 -43.45 -83.48
CA ASP A 717 15.73 -42.63 -83.66
C ASP A 717 15.38 -41.14 -83.63
N LEU A 718 15.82 -40.46 -82.57
CA LEU A 718 15.57 -39.04 -82.33
C LEU A 718 16.84 -38.19 -82.45
N SER A 719 17.92 -38.75 -83.00
CA SER A 719 19.20 -38.05 -83.19
C SER A 719 19.08 -36.77 -84.04
N GLY A 720 18.09 -36.73 -84.95
CA GLY A 720 17.76 -35.56 -85.79
C GLY A 720 17.43 -34.28 -85.00
N LEU A 721 17.00 -34.39 -83.73
CA LEU A 721 16.79 -33.23 -82.85
C LEU A 721 18.07 -32.42 -82.62
N ASN A 722 19.24 -33.06 -82.67
CA ASN A 722 20.55 -32.39 -82.51
C ASN A 722 21.24 -32.11 -83.86
N GLY A 723 20.65 -32.54 -84.97
CA GLY A 723 21.16 -32.30 -86.32
C GLY A 723 20.89 -30.87 -86.83
N PRO A 724 21.41 -30.53 -88.03
CA PRO A 724 21.27 -29.18 -88.61
C PRO A 724 19.82 -28.76 -88.84
N ASN A 725 18.93 -29.73 -89.08
CA ASN A 725 17.51 -29.48 -89.33
C ASN A 725 16.67 -29.34 -88.04
N ARG A 726 17.23 -29.66 -86.86
CA ARG A 726 16.59 -29.53 -85.54
C ARG A 726 15.19 -30.19 -85.43
N TYR A 727 14.93 -31.28 -86.13
CA TYR A 727 13.70 -32.07 -85.99
C TYR A 727 13.96 -33.57 -86.15
N ALA A 728 13.08 -34.38 -85.56
CA ALA A 728 13.01 -35.83 -85.76
C ALA A 728 11.57 -36.25 -86.04
N ASP A 729 11.40 -37.16 -87.00
CA ASP A 729 10.09 -37.70 -87.36
C ASP A 729 9.84 -39.00 -86.57
N VAL A 730 8.68 -39.10 -85.95
CA VAL A 730 8.26 -40.20 -85.06
C VAL A 730 7.01 -40.85 -85.61
N SER A 731 7.01 -42.18 -85.73
CA SER A 731 5.83 -42.95 -86.18
C SER A 731 5.37 -43.86 -85.05
N LEU A 732 4.13 -43.65 -84.56
CA LEU A 732 3.55 -44.40 -83.45
C LEU A 732 2.42 -45.31 -83.96
N ALA A 733 2.52 -46.61 -83.70
CA ALA A 733 1.51 -47.59 -84.06
C ALA A 733 0.28 -47.49 -83.13
N PRO A 734 -0.96 -47.67 -83.64
CA PRO A 734 -2.15 -47.66 -82.81
C PRO A 734 -2.10 -48.78 -81.77
N ASP A 735 -2.66 -48.51 -80.60
CA ASP A 735 -2.72 -49.43 -79.47
C ASP A 735 -4.16 -49.58 -78.97
N ALA A 736 -4.50 -50.76 -78.46
CA ALA A 736 -5.85 -51.08 -78.01
C ALA A 736 -6.25 -50.36 -76.70
N THR A 737 -5.28 -49.80 -75.97
CA THR A 737 -5.50 -49.21 -74.64
C THR A 737 -5.33 -47.69 -74.63
N VAL A 738 -4.21 -47.17 -75.13
CA VAL A 738 -3.85 -45.74 -75.03
C VAL A 738 -4.04 -45.01 -76.36
N LEU A 739 -3.35 -45.44 -77.43
CA LEU A 739 -3.37 -44.76 -78.73
C LEU A 739 -4.45 -45.34 -79.66
N ARG A 740 -5.72 -45.16 -79.29
CA ARG A 740 -6.86 -45.56 -80.12
C ARG A 740 -7.28 -44.45 -81.07
N ARG A 741 -7.85 -44.81 -82.23
CA ARG A 741 -8.32 -43.82 -83.24
C ARG A 741 -9.57 -43.06 -82.79
N ASP A 742 -10.37 -43.66 -81.92
CA ASP A 742 -11.56 -43.08 -81.28
C ASP A 742 -11.23 -42.37 -79.95
N ALA A 743 -9.96 -42.38 -79.51
CA ALA A 743 -9.58 -41.73 -78.26
C ALA A 743 -9.84 -40.22 -78.35
N THR A 744 -10.51 -39.68 -77.35
CA THR A 744 -10.85 -38.25 -77.31
C THR A 744 -9.61 -37.39 -77.06
N GLN A 745 -8.66 -37.88 -76.26
CA GLN A 745 -7.41 -37.20 -75.92
C GLN A 745 -6.29 -38.21 -75.62
N VAL A 746 -5.14 -38.02 -76.26
CA VAL A 746 -3.91 -38.79 -75.99
C VAL A 746 -2.76 -37.80 -75.79
N PHE A 747 -1.93 -38.08 -74.78
CA PHE A 747 -0.81 -37.25 -74.37
C PHE A 747 0.49 -37.99 -74.62
N LEU A 748 1.50 -37.26 -75.06
CA LEU A 748 2.86 -37.75 -75.23
C LEU A 748 3.77 -37.01 -74.24
N VAL A 749 4.37 -37.75 -73.32
CA VAL A 749 5.41 -37.27 -72.42
C VAL A 749 6.75 -37.74 -72.96
N VAL A 750 7.62 -36.79 -73.28
CA VAL A 750 8.99 -37.03 -73.73
C VAL A 750 9.93 -36.78 -72.55
N ARG A 751 10.59 -37.82 -72.06
CA ARG A 751 11.65 -37.69 -71.04
C ARG A 751 12.99 -37.53 -71.72
N TYR A 752 13.81 -36.59 -71.25
CA TYR A 752 15.08 -36.29 -71.89
C TYR A 752 16.13 -35.78 -70.90
N THR A 753 17.39 -35.81 -71.34
CA THR A 753 18.50 -35.14 -70.66
C THR A 753 19.08 -34.05 -71.54
N ALA A 754 19.76 -33.09 -70.92
CA ALA A 754 20.39 -31.98 -71.61
C ALA A 754 21.84 -31.83 -71.12
N SER A 755 22.80 -31.97 -72.04
CA SER A 755 24.25 -31.81 -71.78
C SER A 755 24.86 -30.62 -72.52
#